data_AF-A0A425WIW6-F1
#
_entry.id   AF-A0A425WIW6-F1
#
_cell.length_a   1.000
_cell.length_b   1.000
_cell.length_c   1.000
_cell.angle_alpha   90.00
_cell.angle_beta   90.00
_cell.angle_gamma   90.00
#
_symmetry.space_group_name_H-M   'P 1'
#
loop_
_entity.id
_entity.type
_entity.pdbx_description
1 polymer ?
#
loop_
_entity_poly.entity_id
_entity_poly.type
_entity_poly.pdbx_seq_one_letter_code
_entity_poly.pdbx_strand_id
1 'polypeptide(L)'
;MTGECSYLLGEPVLPRNSLLYEEFCVRNELNGITYSVDGDDWRHLTVRDSQKIFNELFCHRRSVSYKAISDWFKRNGLPHVHVRGGQGETGLESKLSAYRFFTEKVFGTSDLRPENYPMLEEVILWSTIFEDRDILRDKLKEKYGQENRGPFNAKQIKTICKHRFSGWGRLSRKLLTGFKADTDQGKKSIMDILRDGNPNSDERYQTMVFMQILHDDRLGFQKMVDSYNLAKMQGMPHNSIDNLQGSPANRRAINQALRIIDEITRIAKHEPTCIYLENTRDDGPKKRTINRYRQLKAALEDLREQGKEQGVDETLNKLKRYEKVNMDERLMLYFLQNGKSLYSGTKLEIKQLSEYQVDHIIPQTAIKDDSLDNKALVLASENQSKSDSMLLDKSIRCRMCSTWTALHDAKLLSDKKYNNLMRSRFSDNQLGGFVARQLVETSQIVKMTSMLLEERYPDTKIYGIKARISHELRKIYNLPKHREVNNYHHAQDALLALTVGRFISSRYPDIFEHPVYYAHVVRLALKQEAQSVNSKRNVPGSVSFIVSSFQKPSIDDETGEVLRDGGVWQPNAEMKKVSWAFDLKQCHITHMPEITSGAFWDATIYSPKTAKKKPTLPIKQGLDPTKYGGFSSEYYAYFFTFSCEDNKGRSVIRFGNVPVSIASEIDSENHDLSSLITYARGLAAKENLKFLHIIRPRIYKYQLIEVAGNRFYVTGKKEVRNATEVALSLRDARLYDSIQHEDNENDDSEAYRTLLHSIENSLLQRSPRLAGLLDLGKWDGKFNELGPSEKLSILSGIMSEASAQSNSTDLRPVGKGPYTARIGFNFSKEMSDSSFRFVDQSVTGMFETKAKIEL
;
A
#
# COMPACT_ATOMS: atom_id res chain seq x y z
N MET A 1 23.97 -6.44 10.48
CA MET A 1 23.28 -6.63 9.17
C MET A 1 23.23 -5.29 8.45
N THR A 2 23.46 -5.27 7.14
CA THR A 2 23.45 -4.08 6.29
C THR A 2 22.22 -4.08 5.39
N GLY A 3 21.73 -2.90 4.99
CA GLY A 3 20.64 -2.81 4.01
C GLY A 3 21.13 -2.99 2.57
N GLU A 4 20.18 -3.18 1.64
CA GLU A 4 20.42 -3.13 0.20
C GLU A 4 20.00 -1.79 -0.40
N CYS A 5 20.65 -1.42 -1.50
CA CYS A 5 20.38 -0.21 -2.26
C CYS A 5 18.93 -0.17 -2.74
N SER A 6 18.25 0.96 -2.54
CA SER A 6 16.85 1.14 -2.94
C SER A 6 16.61 1.09 -4.45
N TYR A 7 17.67 1.19 -5.26
CA TYR A 7 17.58 1.19 -6.73
C TYR A 7 18.30 0.00 -7.38
N LEU A 8 19.30 -0.60 -6.71
CA LEU A 8 20.12 -1.67 -7.29
C LEU A 8 20.02 -2.94 -6.47
N LEU A 9 19.51 -4.02 -7.09
CA LEU A 9 19.35 -5.32 -6.46
C LEU A 9 20.70 -5.93 -6.07
N GLY A 10 20.79 -6.40 -4.83
CA GLY A 10 21.98 -7.08 -4.28
C GLY A 10 23.19 -6.18 -4.02
N GLU A 11 23.07 -4.86 -4.19
CA GLU A 11 24.15 -3.91 -3.90
C GLU A 11 24.04 -3.38 -2.47
N PRO A 12 25.10 -3.46 -1.64
CA PRO A 12 25.04 -2.96 -0.26
C PRO A 12 24.97 -1.44 -0.23
N VAL A 13 24.20 -0.90 0.72
CA VAL A 13 24.16 0.54 0.97
C VAL A 13 25.45 1.06 1.61
N LEU A 14 25.75 2.33 1.37
CA LEU A 14 26.81 3.03 2.10
C LEU A 14 26.41 3.25 3.57
N PRO A 15 27.38 3.31 4.51
CA PRO A 15 27.15 3.84 5.84
C PRO A 15 26.49 5.22 5.77
N ARG A 16 25.59 5.55 6.70
CA ARG A 16 24.92 6.86 6.72
C ARG A 16 25.93 8.02 6.83
N ASN A 17 27.04 7.78 7.52
CA ASN A 17 28.12 8.73 7.74
C ASN A 17 29.27 8.60 6.72
N SER A 18 29.12 7.81 5.65
CA SER A 18 30.08 7.81 4.54
C SER A 18 30.27 9.24 4.02
N LEU A 19 31.50 9.65 3.72
CA LEU A 19 31.79 10.99 3.18
C LEU A 19 31.03 11.20 1.86
N LEU A 20 31.02 10.18 1.00
CA LEU A 20 30.28 10.17 -0.25
C LEU A 20 28.77 10.29 -0.01
N TYR A 21 28.22 9.57 0.97
CA TYR A 21 26.78 9.60 1.25
C TYR A 21 26.34 10.92 1.89
N GLU A 22 27.12 11.46 2.82
CA GLU A 22 26.88 12.79 3.42
C GLU A 22 26.97 13.89 2.35
N GLU A 23 27.97 13.84 1.48
CA GLU A 23 28.11 14.78 0.36
C GLU A 23 26.92 14.69 -0.59
N PHE A 24 26.48 13.47 -0.95
CA PHE A 24 25.28 13.25 -1.74
C PHE A 24 24.05 13.92 -1.09
N CYS A 25 23.81 13.67 0.20
CA CYS A 25 22.65 14.26 0.90
C CYS A 25 22.69 15.79 0.87
N VAL A 26 23.85 16.37 1.20
CA VAL A 26 24.04 17.83 1.19
C VAL A 26 23.84 18.41 -0.20
N ARG A 27 24.49 17.85 -1.23
CA ARG A 27 24.37 18.36 -2.60
C ARG A 27 22.96 18.22 -3.15
N ASN A 28 22.31 17.09 -2.89
CA ASN A 28 20.94 16.88 -3.34
C ASN A 28 19.95 17.87 -2.71
N GLU A 29 20.12 18.18 -1.42
CA GLU A 29 19.29 19.20 -0.75
C GLU A 29 19.65 20.62 -1.21
N LEU A 30 20.95 20.94 -1.30
CA LEU A 30 21.45 22.26 -1.68
C LEU A 30 21.08 22.62 -3.13
N ASN A 31 21.19 21.68 -4.06
CA ASN A 31 20.80 21.89 -5.46
C ASN A 31 19.27 22.10 -5.62
N GLY A 32 18.48 21.73 -4.62
CA GLY A 32 17.04 22.02 -4.56
C GLY A 32 16.70 23.41 -4.02
N ILE A 33 17.68 24.14 -3.47
CA ILE A 33 17.47 25.47 -2.90
C ILE A 33 17.14 26.48 -3.99
N THR A 34 16.22 27.37 -3.66
CA THR A 34 15.90 28.56 -4.45
C THR A 34 16.05 29.82 -3.62
N TYR A 35 16.36 30.93 -4.29
CA TYR A 35 16.49 32.23 -3.66
C TYR A 35 15.77 33.31 -4.47
N SER A 36 15.40 34.40 -3.80
CA SER A 36 14.76 35.56 -4.40
C SER A 36 15.27 36.84 -3.74
N VAL A 37 15.39 37.93 -4.50
CA VAL A 37 15.80 39.26 -4.00
C VAL A 37 14.56 40.12 -3.68
N ASP A 38 13.46 39.91 -4.40
CA ASP A 38 12.21 40.67 -4.30
C ASP A 38 11.07 39.91 -3.60
N GLY A 39 11.23 38.60 -3.41
CA GLY A 39 10.21 37.70 -2.88
C GLY A 39 9.31 37.07 -3.94
N ASP A 40 9.40 37.54 -5.19
CA ASP A 40 8.48 37.19 -6.29
C ASP A 40 9.15 36.29 -7.34
N ASP A 41 10.39 36.60 -7.75
CA ASP A 41 11.15 35.79 -8.71
C ASP A 41 12.12 34.84 -7.99
N TRP A 42 11.78 33.56 -7.97
CA TRP A 42 12.54 32.52 -7.29
C TRP A 42 13.42 31.74 -8.26
N ARG A 43 14.73 31.82 -8.06
CA ARG A 43 15.74 31.23 -8.94
C ARG A 43 16.49 30.10 -8.25
N HIS A 44 16.89 29.10 -9.01
CA HIS A 44 17.80 28.07 -8.53
C HIS A 44 19.19 28.64 -8.28
N LEU A 45 19.95 27.98 -7.40
CA LEU A 45 21.37 28.27 -7.25
C LEU A 45 22.10 27.95 -8.56
N THR A 46 23.08 28.78 -8.90
CA THR A 46 24.05 28.41 -9.93
C THR A 46 24.97 27.32 -9.38
N VAL A 47 25.57 26.51 -10.26
CA VAL A 47 26.60 25.53 -9.85
C VAL A 47 27.72 26.20 -9.06
N ARG A 48 28.12 27.42 -9.48
CA ARG A 48 29.15 28.20 -8.79
C ARG A 48 28.76 28.56 -7.37
N ASP A 49 27.53 29.06 -7.17
CA ASP A 49 27.06 29.44 -5.84
C ASP A 49 26.85 28.22 -4.95
N SER A 50 26.30 27.14 -5.49
CA SER A 50 26.16 25.85 -4.78
C SER A 50 27.51 25.35 -4.29
N GLN A 51 28.54 25.35 -5.16
CA GLN A 51 29.88 24.90 -4.80
C GLN A 51 30.55 25.80 -3.75
N LYS A 52 30.39 27.12 -3.84
CA LYS A 52 30.92 28.05 -2.83
C LYS A 52 30.19 27.89 -1.50
N ILE A 53 28.87 27.78 -1.48
CA ILE A 53 28.09 27.56 -0.26
C ILE A 53 28.48 26.23 0.40
N PHE A 54 28.69 25.17 -0.39
CA PHE A 54 29.20 23.90 0.11
C PHE A 54 30.55 24.08 0.83
N ASN A 55 31.52 24.69 0.16
CA ASN A 55 32.86 24.87 0.70
C ASN A 55 32.88 25.84 1.90
N GLU A 56 32.23 27.00 1.81
CA GLU A 56 32.32 28.07 2.80
C GLU A 56 31.39 27.88 4.00
N LEU A 57 30.24 27.20 3.83
CA LEU A 57 29.30 26.96 4.92
C LEU A 57 29.35 25.51 5.41
N PHE A 58 29.14 24.51 4.55
CA PHE A 58 28.99 23.12 5.00
C PHE A 58 30.29 22.50 5.53
N CYS A 59 31.43 22.78 4.91
CA CYS A 59 32.72 22.29 5.43
C CYS A 59 33.11 22.91 6.78
N HIS A 60 32.56 24.09 7.12
CA HIS A 60 32.95 24.88 8.29
C HIS A 60 31.90 24.93 9.41
N ARG A 61 30.63 24.60 9.13
CA ARG A 61 29.52 24.71 10.09
C ARG A 61 28.87 23.36 10.37
N ARG A 62 28.38 23.17 11.60
CA ARG A 62 27.62 21.96 12.02
C ARG A 62 26.30 21.81 11.27
N SER A 63 25.67 22.94 10.97
CA SER A 63 24.35 23.05 10.37
C SER A 63 24.26 24.38 9.62
N VAL A 64 23.48 24.40 8.53
CA VAL A 64 23.34 25.58 7.67
C VAL A 64 21.86 25.99 7.65
N SER A 65 21.57 27.18 8.18
CA SER A 65 20.21 27.75 8.19
C SER A 65 19.94 28.57 6.93
N TYR A 66 18.66 28.83 6.62
CA TYR A 66 18.30 29.77 5.54
C TYR A 66 18.91 31.15 5.77
N LYS A 67 18.95 31.60 7.04
CA LYS A 67 19.63 32.84 7.43
C LYS A 67 21.12 32.82 7.10
N ALA A 68 21.82 31.70 7.34
CA ALA A 68 23.24 31.59 7.02
C ALA A 68 23.52 31.71 5.51
N ILE A 69 22.62 31.19 4.66
CA ILE A 69 22.72 31.32 3.20
C ILE A 69 22.38 32.73 2.76
N SER A 70 21.31 33.34 3.30
CA SER A 70 20.97 34.75 3.07
C SER A 70 22.14 35.68 3.42
N ASP A 71 22.77 35.47 4.59
CA ASP A 71 23.93 36.25 5.02
C ASP A 71 25.19 35.96 4.19
N TRP A 72 25.28 34.79 3.55
CA TRP A 72 26.32 34.50 2.56
C TRP A 72 26.10 35.31 1.27
N PHE A 73 24.87 35.38 0.76
CA PHE A 73 24.54 36.22 -0.39
C PHE A 73 24.78 37.71 -0.14
N LYS A 74 24.43 38.21 1.06
CA LYS A 74 24.72 39.61 1.46
C LYS A 74 26.20 39.94 1.39
N ARG A 75 27.06 39.03 1.88
CA ARG A 75 28.52 39.19 1.81
C ARG A 75 29.07 39.12 0.39
N ASN A 76 28.35 38.46 -0.52
CA ASN A 76 28.70 38.33 -1.93
C ASN A 76 27.99 39.36 -2.83
N GLY A 77 27.46 40.45 -2.26
CA GLY A 77 26.95 41.60 -3.01
C GLY A 77 25.46 41.57 -3.37
N LEU A 78 24.69 40.60 -2.85
CA LEU A 78 23.24 40.51 -3.03
C LEU A 78 22.51 40.83 -1.71
N PRO A 79 22.09 42.09 -1.47
CA PRO A 79 21.35 42.46 -0.28
C PRO A 79 19.91 41.92 -0.32
N HIS A 80 19.30 41.71 0.86
CA HIS A 80 17.89 41.30 1.03
C HIS A 80 17.46 39.97 0.36
N VAL A 81 18.34 38.96 0.36
CA VAL A 81 18.01 37.64 -0.21
C VAL A 81 17.14 36.78 0.71
N HIS A 82 16.03 36.28 0.18
CA HIS A 82 15.18 35.23 0.76
C HIS A 82 15.57 33.86 0.21
N VAL A 83 15.56 32.83 1.06
CA VAL A 83 16.01 31.46 0.70
C VAL A 83 14.96 30.44 1.15
N ARG A 84 14.65 29.46 0.30
CA ARG A 84 13.75 28.33 0.61
C ARG A 84 14.11 27.06 -0.16
N GLY A 85 13.45 25.95 0.16
CA GLY A 85 13.54 24.70 -0.60
C GLY A 85 14.39 23.60 0.04
N GLY A 86 14.87 23.81 1.28
CA GLY A 86 15.50 22.77 2.09
C GLY A 86 14.45 21.84 2.70
N GLN A 87 14.91 20.73 3.30
CA GLN A 87 14.03 19.75 3.95
C GLN A 87 13.55 20.22 5.32
N GLY A 88 14.28 21.12 5.98
CA GLY A 88 13.98 21.61 7.31
C GLY A 88 13.21 22.93 7.32
N GLU A 89 12.46 23.16 8.40
CA GLU A 89 11.64 24.38 8.60
C GLU A 89 12.49 25.66 8.63
N THR A 90 13.69 25.61 9.20
CA THR A 90 14.57 26.80 9.40
C THR A 90 15.88 26.74 8.61
N GLY A 91 16.09 25.69 7.81
CA GLY A 91 17.34 25.45 7.09
C GLY A 91 17.46 24.07 6.49
N LEU A 92 18.70 23.66 6.23
CA LEU A 92 19.00 22.36 5.65
C LEU A 92 19.19 21.30 6.75
N GLU A 93 18.63 20.11 6.54
CA GLU A 93 18.77 18.99 7.48
C GLU A 93 20.06 18.21 7.28
N SER A 94 20.58 18.17 6.05
CA SER A 94 21.80 17.44 5.67
C SER A 94 23.04 18.06 6.30
N LYS A 95 24.04 17.22 6.63
CA LYS A 95 25.25 17.62 7.36
C LYS A 95 26.45 16.79 6.91
N LEU A 96 27.64 17.40 6.94
CA LEU A 96 28.93 16.74 6.73
C LEU A 96 29.55 16.35 8.08
N SER A 97 28.85 15.49 8.84
CA SER A 97 29.23 15.19 10.21
C SER A 97 30.51 14.36 10.33
N ALA A 98 30.72 13.38 9.45
CA ALA A 98 31.94 12.59 9.41
C ALA A 98 33.12 13.40 8.90
N TYR A 99 32.92 14.19 7.84
CA TYR A 99 33.94 15.12 7.35
C TYR A 99 34.43 16.04 8.47
N ARG A 100 33.51 16.67 9.21
CA ARG A 100 33.86 17.55 10.34
C ARG A 100 34.51 16.82 11.51
N PHE A 101 34.14 15.58 11.76
CA PHE A 101 34.82 14.76 12.75
C PHE A 101 36.30 14.56 12.37
N PHE A 102 36.58 14.18 11.12
CA PHE A 102 37.95 13.95 10.69
C PHE A 102 38.78 15.24 10.61
N THR A 103 38.22 16.34 10.10
CA THR A 103 38.93 17.63 10.07
C THR A 103 39.19 18.17 11.47
N GLU A 104 38.18 18.26 12.34
CA GLU A 104 38.31 18.93 13.64
C GLU A 104 38.92 18.07 14.74
N LYS A 105 38.64 16.76 14.75
CA LYS A 105 38.97 15.87 15.88
C LYS A 105 40.12 14.92 15.59
N VAL A 106 40.40 14.62 14.33
CA VAL A 106 41.44 13.66 13.93
C VAL A 106 42.67 14.36 13.37
N PHE A 107 42.51 15.17 12.31
CA PHE A 107 43.64 15.81 11.63
C PHE A 107 43.94 17.22 12.12
N GLY A 108 42.95 17.93 12.67
CA GLY A 108 43.12 19.34 13.07
C GLY A 108 43.35 20.27 11.87
N THR A 109 42.77 19.96 10.71
CA THR A 109 42.90 20.74 9.46
C THR A 109 41.58 21.41 9.10
N SER A 110 41.62 22.43 8.23
CA SER A 110 40.40 23.06 7.69
C SER A 110 39.72 22.21 6.62
N ASP A 111 40.48 21.36 5.92
CA ASP A 111 39.98 20.50 4.84
C ASP A 111 40.65 19.12 4.87
N LEU A 112 40.01 18.14 4.23
CA LEU A 112 40.53 16.80 3.99
C LEU A 112 41.15 16.74 2.60
N ARG A 113 42.32 16.11 2.51
CA ARG A 113 42.97 15.85 1.24
C ARG A 113 42.19 14.76 0.47
N PRO A 114 41.85 14.96 -0.82
CA PRO A 114 41.10 13.97 -1.61
C PRO A 114 41.71 12.57 -1.62
N GLU A 115 43.04 12.47 -1.54
CA GLU A 115 43.78 11.20 -1.51
C GLU A 115 43.44 10.36 -0.26
N ASN A 116 42.98 10.99 0.82
CA ASN A 116 42.59 10.32 2.05
C ASN A 116 41.17 9.74 1.99
N TYR A 117 40.34 10.13 1.03
CA TYR A 117 38.92 9.78 1.02
C TYR A 117 38.68 8.26 0.98
N PRO A 118 39.38 7.47 0.15
CA PRO A 118 39.19 6.01 0.13
C PRO A 118 39.50 5.34 1.47
N MET A 119 40.56 5.78 2.15
CA MET A 119 40.89 5.30 3.50
C MET A 119 39.79 5.67 4.49
N LEU A 120 39.35 6.94 4.50
CA LEU A 120 38.36 7.41 5.47
C LEU A 120 37.00 6.73 5.28
N GLU A 121 36.60 6.46 4.04
CA GLU A 121 35.43 5.64 3.72
C GLU A 121 35.51 4.25 4.36
N GLU A 122 36.67 3.59 4.27
CA GLU A 122 36.88 2.28 4.88
C GLU A 122 36.89 2.34 6.41
N VAL A 123 37.51 3.37 6.99
CA VAL A 123 37.51 3.62 8.44
C VAL A 123 36.08 3.82 8.96
N ILE A 124 35.26 4.61 8.26
CA ILE A 124 33.84 4.83 8.59
C ILE A 124 33.07 3.52 8.47
N LEU A 125 33.30 2.75 7.40
CA LEU A 125 32.67 1.44 7.21
C LEU A 125 32.98 0.49 8.36
N TRP A 126 34.27 0.33 8.71
CA TRP A 126 34.68 -0.51 9.84
C TRP A 126 34.08 -0.02 11.16
N SER A 127 34.11 1.29 11.43
CA SER A 127 33.49 1.85 12.62
C SER A 127 31.96 1.65 12.67
N THR A 128 31.31 1.51 11.51
CA THR A 128 29.85 1.26 11.42
C THR A 128 29.52 -0.23 11.60
N ILE A 129 30.42 -1.12 11.14
CA ILE A 129 30.24 -2.58 11.21
C ILE A 129 30.61 -3.14 12.59
N PHE A 130 31.78 -2.76 13.12
CA PHE A 130 32.28 -3.32 14.37
C PHE A 130 31.63 -2.65 15.57
N GLU A 131 30.86 -3.42 16.33
CA GLU A 131 30.39 -2.98 17.65
C GLU A 131 31.50 -3.07 18.71
N ASP A 132 32.40 -4.04 18.55
CA ASP A 132 33.58 -4.24 19.40
C ASP A 132 34.69 -3.24 19.02
N ARG A 133 35.07 -2.42 20.00
CA ARG A 133 36.07 -1.35 19.83
C ARG A 133 37.49 -1.86 19.81
N ASP A 134 37.77 -3.00 20.45
CA ASP A 134 39.10 -3.58 20.47
C ASP A 134 39.42 -4.16 19.09
N ILE A 135 38.47 -4.89 18.48
CA ILE A 135 38.59 -5.38 17.09
C ILE A 135 38.79 -4.22 16.11
N LEU A 136 37.99 -3.14 16.23
CA LEU A 136 38.15 -1.95 15.40
C LEU A 136 39.53 -1.32 15.57
N ARG A 137 40.00 -1.19 16.81
CA ARG A 137 41.31 -0.59 17.11
C ARG A 137 42.44 -1.40 16.49
N ASP A 138 42.38 -2.72 16.60
CA ASP A 138 43.46 -3.60 16.12
C ASP A 138 43.52 -3.57 14.59
N LYS A 139 42.37 -3.63 13.90
CA LYS A 139 42.31 -3.43 12.44
C LYS A 139 42.85 -2.07 11.98
N LEU A 140 42.51 -0.99 12.70
CA LEU A 140 43.00 0.35 12.37
C LEU A 140 44.51 0.47 12.56
N LYS A 141 45.07 -0.14 13.62
CA LYS A 141 46.53 -0.18 13.84
C LYS A 141 47.24 -0.98 12.76
N GLU A 142 46.72 -2.16 12.43
CA GLU A 142 47.28 -3.06 11.42
C GLU A 142 47.39 -2.36 10.06
N LYS A 143 46.29 -1.78 9.56
CA LYS A 143 46.27 -1.20 8.20
C LYS A 143 46.72 0.26 8.13
N TYR A 144 46.40 1.07 9.13
CA TYR A 144 46.54 2.53 9.06
C TYR A 144 47.34 3.15 10.23
N GLY A 145 47.91 2.33 11.12
CA GLY A 145 48.77 2.79 12.20
C GLY A 145 50.14 3.24 11.69
N GLN A 146 50.71 4.26 12.33
CA GLN A 146 52.07 4.76 12.05
C GLN A 146 53.14 3.67 12.12
N GLU A 147 52.97 2.69 13.02
CA GLU A 147 53.87 1.53 13.15
C GLU A 147 54.01 0.73 11.84
N ASN A 148 52.97 0.77 10.99
CA ASN A 148 52.93 0.12 9.67
C ASN A 148 52.99 1.12 8.50
N ARG A 149 53.62 2.29 8.72
CA ARG A 149 53.71 3.40 7.74
C ARG A 149 52.35 4.00 7.34
N GLY A 150 51.32 3.81 8.16
CA GLY A 150 50.00 4.42 8.00
C GLY A 150 49.90 5.85 8.54
N PRO A 151 48.83 6.58 8.21
CA PRO A 151 48.70 8.00 8.54
C PRO A 151 48.20 8.29 9.96
N PHE A 152 47.73 7.30 10.72
CA PHE A 152 47.16 7.53 12.05
C PHE A 152 48.13 7.21 13.19
N ASN A 153 48.32 8.19 14.08
CA ASN A 153 48.99 7.97 15.35
C ASN A 153 48.05 7.32 16.39
N ALA A 154 48.62 6.82 17.49
CA ALA A 154 47.85 6.15 18.55
C ALA A 154 46.73 7.02 19.15
N LYS A 155 46.93 8.35 19.24
CA LYS A 155 45.91 9.29 19.75
C LYS A 155 44.74 9.43 18.78
N GLN A 156 45.01 9.52 17.48
CA GLN A 156 44.00 9.58 16.43
C GLN A 156 43.18 8.29 16.38
N ILE A 157 43.83 7.12 16.41
CA ILE A 157 43.14 5.83 16.48
C ILE A 157 42.22 5.78 17.69
N LYS A 158 42.71 6.20 18.88
CA LYS A 158 41.88 6.25 20.09
C LYS A 158 40.68 7.20 19.94
N THR A 159 40.83 8.33 19.27
CA THR A 159 39.72 9.26 18.99
C THR A 159 38.70 8.63 18.05
N ILE A 160 39.16 7.96 16.98
CA ILE A 160 38.29 7.26 16.02
C ILE A 160 37.51 6.15 16.73
N CYS A 161 38.16 5.28 17.51
CA CYS A 161 37.49 4.19 18.23
C CYS A 161 36.48 4.67 19.29
N LYS A 162 36.63 5.89 19.81
CA LYS A 162 35.67 6.50 20.74
C LYS A 162 34.41 7.02 20.03
N HIS A 163 34.51 7.41 18.77
CA HIS A 163 33.40 7.98 18.01
C HIS A 163 32.69 6.89 17.20
N ARG A 164 31.46 6.54 17.61
CA ARG A 164 30.68 5.52 16.91
C ARG A 164 29.90 6.13 15.75
N PHE A 165 30.30 5.80 14.52
CA PHE A 165 29.42 5.98 13.37
C PHE A 165 28.32 4.91 13.40
N SER A 166 27.08 5.29 13.10
CA SER A 166 25.96 4.36 13.16
C SER A 166 24.89 4.67 12.12
N GLY A 167 24.20 3.61 11.71
CA GLY A 167 23.15 3.68 10.70
C GLY A 167 23.69 3.55 9.27
N TRP A 168 22.78 3.16 8.40
CA TRP A 168 23.03 2.92 6.99
C TRP A 168 22.26 3.93 6.14
N GLY A 169 22.84 4.33 5.02
CA GLY A 169 22.17 5.10 3.99
C GLY A 169 21.16 4.25 3.21
N ARG A 170 20.65 4.80 2.11
CA ARG A 170 19.69 4.11 1.21
C ARG A 170 20.28 3.72 -0.15
N LEU A 171 21.43 4.29 -0.50
CA LEU A 171 22.03 4.19 -1.83
C LEU A 171 23.40 3.53 -1.74
N SER A 172 23.76 2.77 -2.77
CA SER A 172 25.09 2.16 -2.90
C SER A 172 26.08 3.10 -3.58
N ARG A 173 27.38 2.84 -3.37
CA ARG A 173 28.46 3.50 -4.11
C ARG A 173 28.32 3.31 -5.62
N LYS A 174 27.91 2.12 -6.05
CA LYS A 174 27.74 1.75 -7.46
C LYS A 174 26.70 2.60 -8.17
N LEU A 175 25.56 2.90 -7.51
CA LEU A 175 24.56 3.80 -8.07
C LEU A 175 25.12 5.22 -8.22
N LEU A 176 25.75 5.75 -7.17
CA LEU A 176 26.18 7.15 -7.14
C LEU A 176 27.37 7.45 -8.07
N THR A 177 28.30 6.51 -8.21
CA THR A 177 29.60 6.74 -8.88
C THR A 177 29.96 5.71 -9.94
N GLY A 178 29.27 4.56 -9.96
CA GLY A 178 29.60 3.44 -10.84
C GLY A 178 29.00 3.59 -12.25
N PHE A 179 27.72 3.94 -12.34
CA PHE A 179 27.08 4.24 -13.63
C PHE A 179 27.55 5.59 -14.16
N LYS A 180 27.80 5.64 -15.48
CA LYS A 180 28.24 6.85 -16.17
C LYS A 180 27.47 7.04 -17.46
N ALA A 181 26.80 8.18 -17.57
CA ALA A 181 26.15 8.65 -18.78
C ALA A 181 27.18 9.27 -19.73
N ASP A 182 27.01 9.05 -21.03
CA ASP A 182 27.73 9.78 -22.07
C ASP A 182 27.12 11.19 -22.19
N THR A 183 27.94 12.22 -22.04
CA THR A 183 27.51 13.62 -22.08
C THR A 183 28.46 14.45 -22.94
N ASP A 184 28.07 15.67 -23.31
CA ASP A 184 28.91 16.64 -24.03
C ASP A 184 30.25 16.93 -23.32
N GLN A 185 30.33 16.68 -22.01
CA GLN A 185 31.51 16.87 -21.16
C GLN A 185 32.22 15.56 -20.80
N GLY A 186 31.96 14.50 -21.57
CA GLY A 186 32.48 13.16 -21.35
C GLY A 186 31.61 12.34 -20.39
N LYS A 187 32.15 11.22 -19.92
CA LYS A 187 31.41 10.25 -19.09
C LYS A 187 31.24 10.77 -17.66
N LYS A 188 30.00 11.02 -17.24
CA LYS A 188 29.65 11.58 -15.93
C LYS A 188 28.77 10.64 -15.14
N SER A 189 29.08 10.45 -13.85
CA SER A 189 28.21 9.74 -12.91
C SER A 189 27.14 10.64 -12.29
N ILE A 190 26.18 10.07 -11.57
CA ILE A 190 25.17 10.83 -10.82
C ILE A 190 25.83 11.83 -9.88
N MET A 191 26.88 11.40 -9.17
CA MET A 191 27.60 12.26 -8.24
C MET A 191 28.35 13.39 -8.95
N ASP A 192 28.90 13.13 -10.14
CA ASP A 192 29.57 14.18 -10.93
C ASP A 192 28.57 15.24 -11.38
N ILE A 193 27.37 14.84 -11.81
CA ILE A 193 26.31 15.77 -12.22
C ILE A 193 25.75 16.56 -11.02
N LEU A 194 25.66 15.95 -9.84
CA LEU A 194 25.31 16.68 -8.60
C LEU A 194 26.36 17.76 -8.24
N ARG A 195 27.62 17.55 -8.61
CA ARG A 195 28.74 18.48 -8.37
C ARG A 195 28.82 19.57 -9.44
N ASP A 196 28.72 19.17 -10.70
CA ASP A 196 29.06 19.99 -11.87
C ASP A 196 27.82 20.63 -12.52
N GLY A 197 26.61 20.16 -12.19
CA GLY A 197 25.34 20.61 -12.75
C GLY A 197 24.95 19.90 -14.05
N ASN A 198 23.91 20.42 -14.71
CA ASN A 198 23.37 19.85 -15.94
C ASN A 198 24.45 19.84 -17.04
N PRO A 199 24.83 18.67 -17.57
CA PRO A 199 25.87 18.57 -18.59
C PRO A 199 25.36 18.91 -20.01
N ASN A 200 24.05 19.07 -20.21
CA ASN A 200 23.45 19.36 -21.51
C ASN A 200 23.68 20.81 -21.96
N SER A 201 23.77 21.03 -23.27
CA SER A 201 24.26 22.28 -23.87
C SER A 201 23.46 23.53 -23.51
N ASP A 202 22.15 23.42 -23.41
CA ASP A 202 21.22 24.56 -23.40
C ASP A 202 20.94 25.10 -21.98
N GLU A 203 21.31 24.32 -20.96
CA GLU A 203 21.08 24.62 -19.54
C GLU A 203 22.36 24.48 -18.70
N ARG A 204 23.53 24.63 -19.35
CA ARG A 204 24.84 24.60 -18.68
C ARG A 204 24.77 25.54 -17.47
N TYR A 205 25.32 25.10 -16.34
CA TYR A 205 25.38 25.82 -15.06
C TYR A 205 24.13 25.78 -14.15
N GLN A 206 23.07 25.07 -14.53
CA GLN A 206 21.96 24.79 -13.61
C GLN A 206 22.26 23.58 -12.73
N THR A 207 21.99 23.69 -11.43
CA THR A 207 22.08 22.56 -10.50
C THR A 207 20.95 21.56 -10.74
N MET A 208 21.25 20.26 -10.65
CA MET A 208 20.23 19.20 -10.70
C MET A 208 20.13 18.48 -9.36
N VAL A 209 18.93 18.03 -9.00
CA VAL A 209 18.71 17.10 -7.88
C VAL A 209 18.68 15.65 -8.37
N PHE A 210 18.95 14.68 -7.49
CA PHE A 210 19.05 13.26 -7.81
C PHE A 210 17.89 12.72 -8.65
N MET A 211 16.64 13.08 -8.30
CA MET A 211 15.46 12.61 -9.03
C MET A 211 15.30 13.23 -10.42
N GLN A 212 15.87 14.41 -10.66
CA GLN A 212 15.94 15.00 -12.01
C GLN A 212 17.00 14.27 -12.83
N ILE A 213 18.16 13.98 -12.24
CA ILE A 213 19.27 13.26 -12.90
C ILE A 213 18.82 11.86 -13.30
N LEU A 214 18.16 11.14 -12.39
CA LEU A 214 17.74 9.75 -12.63
C LEU A 214 16.75 9.62 -13.78
N HIS A 215 15.79 10.55 -13.90
CA HIS A 215 14.70 10.50 -14.88
C HIS A 215 14.93 11.39 -16.12
N ASP A 216 16.12 11.99 -16.28
CA ASP A 216 16.44 12.68 -17.52
C ASP A 216 16.79 11.64 -18.60
N ASP A 217 15.90 11.48 -19.58
CA ASP A 217 16.06 10.52 -20.67
C ASP A 217 17.33 10.75 -21.49
N ARG A 218 17.84 11.99 -21.54
CA ARG A 218 19.10 12.33 -22.22
C ARG A 218 20.31 11.74 -21.50
N LEU A 219 20.21 11.58 -20.17
CA LEU A 219 21.26 10.98 -19.34
C LEU A 219 21.14 9.46 -19.27
N GLY A 220 19.92 8.91 -19.38
CA GLY A 220 19.68 7.47 -19.50
C GLY A 220 19.96 6.64 -18.23
N PHE A 221 20.14 7.25 -17.06
CA PHE A 221 20.44 6.53 -15.82
C PHE A 221 19.35 5.53 -15.42
N GLN A 222 18.07 5.86 -15.61
CA GLN A 222 16.97 4.94 -15.31
C GLN A 222 17.10 3.63 -16.11
N LYS A 223 17.39 3.72 -17.41
CA LYS A 223 17.62 2.54 -18.27
C LYS A 223 18.80 1.70 -17.80
N MET A 224 19.88 2.33 -17.31
CA MET A 224 21.03 1.62 -16.75
C MET A 224 20.67 0.85 -15.46
N VAL A 225 19.87 1.48 -14.59
CA VAL A 225 19.35 0.85 -13.36
C VAL A 225 18.48 -0.35 -13.69
N ASP A 226 17.55 -0.19 -14.64
CA ASP A 226 16.60 -1.23 -15.03
C ASP A 226 17.33 -2.42 -15.67
N SER A 227 18.27 -2.15 -16.58
CA SER A 227 19.11 -3.18 -17.23
C SER A 227 19.96 -3.95 -16.21
N TYR A 228 20.52 -3.25 -15.22
CA TYR A 228 21.32 -3.87 -14.17
C TYR A 228 20.48 -4.82 -13.30
N ASN A 229 19.29 -4.37 -12.90
CA ASN A 229 18.38 -5.16 -12.09
C ASN A 229 17.86 -6.38 -12.87
N LEU A 230 17.53 -6.21 -14.14
CA LEU A 230 17.12 -7.30 -15.03
C LEU A 230 18.21 -8.38 -15.14
N ALA A 231 19.46 -7.99 -15.42
CA ALA A 231 20.58 -8.92 -15.50
C ALA A 231 20.83 -9.65 -14.16
N LYS A 232 20.63 -8.95 -13.02
CA LYS A 232 20.71 -9.59 -11.70
C LYS A 232 19.59 -10.59 -11.46
N MET A 233 18.40 -10.34 -11.98
CA MET A 233 17.23 -11.22 -11.85
C MET A 233 17.36 -12.46 -12.74
N GLN A 234 17.87 -12.33 -13.96
CA GLN A 234 18.19 -13.44 -14.87
C GLN A 234 19.17 -14.47 -14.27
N GLY A 235 20.12 -13.99 -13.45
CA GLY A 235 21.04 -14.85 -12.72
C GLY A 235 20.47 -15.52 -11.47
N MET A 236 19.23 -15.21 -11.07
CA MET A 236 18.57 -15.83 -9.93
C MET A 236 17.75 -17.05 -10.36
N PRO A 237 17.71 -18.11 -9.53
CA PRO A 237 16.81 -19.24 -9.79
C PRO A 237 15.37 -18.76 -9.98
N HIS A 238 14.63 -19.37 -10.91
CA HIS A 238 13.25 -19.04 -11.28
C HIS A 238 12.25 -19.00 -10.09
N ASN A 239 12.67 -19.51 -8.92
CA ASN A 239 11.94 -19.56 -7.65
C ASN A 239 12.42 -18.55 -6.58
N SER A 240 13.44 -17.73 -6.84
CA SER A 240 14.06 -16.84 -5.84
C SER A 240 13.39 -15.46 -5.75
N ILE A 241 12.05 -15.43 -5.77
CA ILE A 241 11.29 -14.21 -5.47
C ILE A 241 11.47 -13.80 -4.00
N ASP A 242 12.00 -14.70 -3.17
CA ASP A 242 12.45 -14.40 -1.80
C ASP A 242 13.60 -13.38 -1.71
N ASN A 243 14.30 -13.10 -2.81
CA ASN A 243 15.32 -12.06 -2.88
C ASN A 243 14.80 -10.72 -3.42
N LEU A 244 13.54 -10.65 -3.87
CA LEU A 244 12.94 -9.39 -4.31
C LEU A 244 12.84 -8.41 -3.15
N GLN A 245 13.18 -7.15 -3.37
CA GLN A 245 13.01 -6.11 -2.35
C GLN A 245 11.53 -5.92 -1.99
N GLY A 246 11.23 -5.73 -0.71
CA GLY A 246 9.87 -5.50 -0.22
C GLY A 246 9.42 -6.47 0.88
N SER A 247 8.20 -6.28 1.38
CA SER A 247 7.65 -7.12 2.46
C SER A 247 7.37 -8.55 1.95
N PRO A 248 7.41 -9.58 2.83
CA PRO A 248 7.00 -10.93 2.48
C PRO A 248 5.59 -11.00 1.87
N ALA A 249 4.70 -10.10 2.31
CA ALA A 249 3.35 -9.99 1.79
C ALA A 249 3.30 -9.46 0.35
N ASN A 250 4.26 -8.62 -0.07
CA ASN A 250 4.38 -8.15 -1.46
C ASN A 250 4.96 -9.26 -2.33
N ARG A 251 6.03 -9.93 -1.87
CA ARG A 251 6.65 -11.06 -2.60
C ARG A 251 5.63 -12.16 -2.90
N ARG A 252 4.82 -12.53 -1.90
CA ARG A 252 3.73 -13.52 -2.08
C ARG A 252 2.73 -13.08 -3.15
N ALA A 253 2.33 -11.81 -3.15
CA ALA A 253 1.38 -11.29 -4.12
C ALA A 253 1.94 -11.30 -5.55
N ILE A 254 3.21 -10.90 -5.72
CA ILE A 254 3.93 -10.98 -7.01
C ILE A 254 3.97 -12.44 -7.50
N ASN A 255 4.34 -13.39 -6.62
CA ASN A 255 4.39 -14.82 -6.97
C ASN A 255 3.07 -15.34 -7.51
N GLN A 256 1.97 -15.02 -6.83
CA GLN A 256 0.66 -15.50 -7.23
C GLN A 256 0.20 -14.83 -8.53
N ALA A 257 0.45 -13.52 -8.70
CA ALA A 257 0.14 -12.82 -9.94
C ALA A 257 0.88 -13.44 -11.14
N LEU A 258 2.18 -13.68 -11.03
CA LEU A 258 2.97 -14.33 -12.08
C LEU A 258 2.43 -15.73 -12.42
N ARG A 259 2.15 -16.57 -11.41
CA ARG A 259 1.60 -17.91 -11.62
C ARG A 259 0.25 -17.90 -12.32
N ILE A 260 -0.63 -16.95 -11.96
CA ILE A 260 -1.93 -16.77 -12.60
C ILE A 260 -1.76 -16.38 -14.07
N ILE A 261 -0.88 -15.41 -14.36
CA ILE A 261 -0.62 -14.95 -15.73
C ILE A 261 0.00 -16.07 -16.58
N ASP A 262 0.98 -16.80 -16.04
CA ASP A 262 1.60 -17.95 -16.72
C ASP A 262 0.57 -19.03 -17.05
N GLU A 263 -0.34 -19.33 -16.12
CA GLU A 263 -1.39 -20.31 -16.33
C GLU A 263 -2.43 -19.86 -17.37
N ILE A 264 -2.87 -18.59 -17.32
CA ILE A 264 -3.78 -18.02 -18.31
C ILE A 264 -3.14 -18.02 -19.70
N THR A 265 -1.87 -17.63 -19.81
CA THR A 265 -1.13 -17.62 -21.08
C THR A 265 -1.02 -19.03 -21.67
N ARG A 266 -0.73 -20.03 -20.81
CA ARG A 266 -0.71 -21.44 -21.21
C ARG A 266 -2.08 -21.93 -21.68
N ILE A 267 -3.17 -21.51 -21.04
CA ILE A 267 -4.55 -21.85 -21.43
C ILE A 267 -4.89 -21.21 -22.78
N ALA A 268 -4.57 -19.93 -22.96
CA ALA A 268 -4.83 -19.18 -24.19
C ALA A 268 -3.95 -19.64 -25.37
N LYS A 269 -2.84 -20.33 -25.10
CA LYS A 269 -1.81 -20.74 -26.07
C LYS A 269 -1.21 -19.58 -26.87
N HIS A 270 -1.32 -18.36 -26.36
CA HIS A 270 -0.82 -17.15 -26.97
C HIS A 270 -0.51 -16.11 -25.88
N GLU A 271 0.53 -15.32 -26.08
CA GLU A 271 0.91 -14.24 -25.17
C GLU A 271 -0.15 -13.12 -25.17
N PRO A 272 -0.43 -12.49 -24.02
CA PRO A 272 -1.37 -11.38 -23.97
C PRO A 272 -0.82 -10.17 -24.73
N THR A 273 -1.68 -9.44 -25.46
CA THR A 273 -1.25 -8.19 -26.10
C THR A 273 -0.92 -7.10 -25.07
N CYS A 274 -1.73 -7.02 -24.01
CA CYS A 274 -1.55 -6.09 -22.92
C CYS A 274 -1.87 -6.75 -21.58
N ILE A 275 -1.13 -6.37 -20.53
CA ILE A 275 -1.43 -6.71 -19.13
C ILE A 275 -1.64 -5.40 -18.34
N TYR A 276 -2.79 -5.28 -17.70
CA TYR A 276 -3.12 -4.14 -16.83
C TYR A 276 -3.05 -4.56 -15.37
N LEU A 277 -2.12 -3.97 -14.62
CA LEU A 277 -1.87 -4.28 -13.22
C LEU A 277 -2.49 -3.21 -12.33
N GLU A 278 -3.35 -3.62 -11.39
CA GLU A 278 -3.94 -2.74 -10.38
C GLU A 278 -3.47 -3.17 -8.98
N ASN A 279 -2.96 -2.22 -8.19
CA ASN A 279 -2.68 -2.46 -6.77
C ASN A 279 -3.74 -1.79 -5.90
N THR A 280 -4.43 -2.58 -5.08
CA THR A 280 -5.51 -2.14 -4.20
C THR A 280 -5.08 -2.00 -2.74
N ARG A 281 -3.81 -2.27 -2.42
CA ARG A 281 -3.25 -2.02 -1.09
C ARG A 281 -2.88 -0.55 -0.96
N ASP A 282 -3.73 0.22 -0.28
CA ASP A 282 -3.33 1.49 0.30
C ASP A 282 -2.43 1.23 1.52
N ASP A 283 -1.32 1.96 1.61
CA ASP A 283 -0.64 2.22 2.88
C ASP A 283 -1.59 3.07 3.72
N GLY A 284 -2.57 2.42 4.35
CA GLY A 284 -3.66 3.09 5.05
C GLY A 284 -3.14 4.17 6.01
N PRO A 285 -3.91 5.25 6.23
CA PRO A 285 -3.47 6.35 7.07
C PRO A 285 -3.11 5.81 8.45
N LYS A 286 -1.84 6.00 8.86
CA LYS A 286 -1.35 5.64 10.19
C LYS A 286 -2.25 6.34 11.21
N LYS A 287 -3.16 5.59 11.86
CA LYS A 287 -4.10 6.11 12.87
C LYS A 287 -3.30 6.72 14.03
N ARG A 288 -3.12 8.05 14.01
CA ARG A 288 -2.57 8.85 15.11
C ARG A 288 -3.68 9.70 15.70
N THR A 289 -4.56 9.09 16.49
CA THR A 289 -5.79 9.75 16.93
C THR A 289 -5.63 10.60 18.21
N ILE A 290 -4.57 10.37 19.00
CA ILE A 290 -4.40 11.05 20.33
C ILE A 290 -3.53 12.33 20.25
N ASN A 291 -2.75 12.53 19.17
CA ASN A 291 -1.84 13.69 19.05
C ASN A 291 -2.53 14.98 18.55
N ARG A 292 -3.71 14.86 17.93
CA ARG A 292 -4.28 15.93 17.09
C ARG A 292 -4.85 17.12 17.87
N TYR A 293 -5.58 16.87 18.97
CA TYR A 293 -6.08 17.92 19.85
C TYR A 293 -4.94 18.77 20.43
N ARG A 294 -3.86 18.10 20.89
CA ARG A 294 -2.68 18.78 21.46
C ARG A 294 -1.97 19.66 20.42
N GLN A 295 -1.81 19.16 19.20
CA GLN A 295 -1.23 19.93 18.09
C GLN A 295 -2.07 21.16 17.75
N LEU A 296 -3.40 21.00 17.64
CA LEU A 296 -4.31 22.10 17.32
C LEU A 296 -4.34 23.15 18.43
N LYS A 297 -4.36 22.72 19.71
CA LYS A 297 -4.29 23.63 20.86
C LYS A 297 -2.99 24.43 20.86
N ALA A 298 -1.84 23.77 20.70
CA ALA A 298 -0.54 24.44 20.64
C ALA A 298 -0.46 25.44 19.48
N ALA A 299 -0.98 25.07 18.30
CA ALA A 299 -1.02 25.94 17.12
C ALA A 299 -1.91 27.18 17.32
N LEU A 300 -3.06 27.03 17.98
CA LEU A 300 -3.93 28.17 18.32
C LEU A 300 -3.34 29.05 19.43
N GLU A 301 -2.62 28.47 20.39
CA GLU A 301 -1.87 29.23 21.41
C GLU A 301 -0.75 30.06 20.78
N ASP A 302 -0.02 29.50 19.81
CA ASP A 302 0.98 30.23 19.03
C ASP A 302 0.34 31.36 18.19
N LEU A 303 -0.79 31.09 17.52
CA LEU A 303 -1.53 32.13 16.79
C LEU A 303 -1.97 33.29 17.72
N ARG A 304 -2.36 32.97 18.96
CA ARG A 304 -2.70 33.98 19.98
C ARG A 304 -1.49 34.81 20.37
N GLU A 305 -0.34 34.17 20.60
CA GLU A 305 0.92 34.85 20.96
C GLU A 305 1.42 35.77 19.86
N GLN A 306 1.20 35.41 18.58
CA GLN A 306 1.53 36.28 17.45
C GLN A 306 0.72 37.58 17.40
N GLY A 307 -0.49 37.61 17.95
CA GLY A 307 -1.36 38.80 17.99
C GLY A 307 -1.85 39.30 16.62
N LYS A 308 -1.66 38.52 15.55
CA LYS A 308 -1.97 38.89 14.15
C LYS A 308 -3.42 38.61 13.75
N GLU A 309 -4.17 37.83 14.54
CA GLU A 309 -5.52 37.39 14.21
C GLU A 309 -6.50 37.59 15.37
N GLN A 310 -7.71 38.05 15.06
CA GLN A 310 -8.77 38.27 16.06
C GLN A 310 -9.61 36.99 16.28
N GLY A 311 -10.17 36.83 17.48
CA GLY A 311 -11.12 35.75 17.82
C GLY A 311 -10.48 34.43 18.29
N VAL A 312 -9.15 34.39 18.45
CA VAL A 312 -8.40 33.17 18.83
C VAL A 312 -8.80 32.65 20.22
N ASP A 313 -9.01 33.54 21.20
CA ASP A 313 -9.43 33.15 22.55
C ASP A 313 -10.82 32.51 22.58
N GLU A 314 -11.74 32.99 21.73
CA GLU A 314 -13.07 32.40 21.59
C GLU A 314 -12.97 30.98 21.01
N THR A 315 -12.13 30.80 19.98
CA THR A 315 -11.85 29.50 19.36
C THR A 315 -11.20 28.52 20.34
N LEU A 316 -10.20 28.96 21.11
CA LEU A 316 -9.53 28.16 22.16
C LEU A 316 -10.52 27.72 23.25
N ASN A 317 -11.42 28.61 23.67
CA ASN A 317 -12.45 28.27 24.66
C ASN A 317 -13.48 27.29 24.12
N LYS A 318 -13.89 27.43 22.85
CA LYS A 318 -14.75 26.44 22.16
C LYS A 318 -14.06 25.09 22.06
N LEU A 319 -12.76 25.05 21.73
CA LEU A 319 -11.97 23.82 21.56
C LEU A 319 -11.93 22.95 22.83
N LYS A 320 -11.86 23.55 24.03
CA LYS A 320 -11.85 22.82 25.32
C LYS A 320 -13.01 21.82 25.46
N ARG A 321 -14.17 22.11 24.87
CA ARG A 321 -15.37 21.27 24.93
C ARG A 321 -15.26 19.97 24.11
N TYR A 322 -14.22 19.84 23.28
CA TYR A 322 -14.06 18.74 22.32
C TYR A 322 -12.78 17.91 22.56
N GLU A 323 -12.17 17.97 23.75
CA GLU A 323 -10.93 17.25 24.07
C GLU A 323 -11.03 15.71 23.91
N LYS A 324 -12.18 15.14 24.27
CA LYS A 324 -12.45 13.69 24.20
C LYS A 324 -13.34 13.27 23.02
N VAL A 325 -13.66 14.21 22.13
CA VAL A 325 -14.57 13.98 21.01
C VAL A 325 -13.76 13.74 19.75
N ASN A 326 -14.14 12.73 18.96
CA ASN A 326 -13.58 12.55 17.63
C ASN A 326 -14.16 13.64 16.72
N MET A 327 -13.33 14.61 16.31
CA MET A 327 -13.79 15.72 15.47
C MET A 327 -14.04 15.22 14.05
N ASP A 328 -15.23 15.51 13.52
CA ASP A 328 -15.51 15.35 12.09
C ASP A 328 -14.70 16.35 11.24
N GLU A 329 -14.75 16.19 9.92
CA GLU A 329 -13.99 17.02 8.99
C GLU A 329 -14.33 18.52 9.08
N ARG A 330 -15.62 18.86 9.20
CA ARG A 330 -16.06 20.26 9.22
C ARG A 330 -15.63 20.95 10.51
N LEU A 331 -15.81 20.28 11.64
CA LEU A 331 -15.38 20.78 12.95
C LEU A 331 -13.85 20.94 13.01
N MET A 332 -13.12 20.03 12.36
CA MET A 332 -11.68 20.12 12.29
C MET A 332 -11.21 21.30 11.43
N LEU A 333 -11.80 21.50 10.26
CA LEU A 333 -11.52 22.66 9.41
C LEU A 333 -11.90 23.97 10.12
N TYR A 334 -13.01 23.99 10.84
CA TYR A 334 -13.42 25.15 11.65
C TYR A 334 -12.30 25.59 12.59
N PHE A 335 -11.71 24.67 13.37
CA PHE A 335 -10.64 25.03 14.29
C PHE A 335 -9.32 25.38 13.60
N LEU A 336 -8.95 24.67 12.53
CA LEU A 336 -7.75 25.01 11.73
C LEU A 336 -7.85 26.40 11.10
N GLN A 337 -9.06 26.89 10.86
CA GLN A 337 -9.32 28.18 10.26
C GLN A 337 -9.66 29.27 11.28
N ASN A 338 -9.39 29.02 12.57
CA ASN A 338 -9.72 29.92 13.67
C ASN A 338 -11.19 30.37 13.67
N GLY A 339 -12.11 29.47 13.32
CA GLY A 339 -13.56 29.71 13.32
C GLY A 339 -14.05 30.68 12.25
N LYS A 340 -13.29 30.89 11.16
CA LYS A 340 -13.64 31.79 10.05
C LYS A 340 -13.68 31.03 8.72
N SER A 341 -14.45 31.55 7.75
CA SER A 341 -14.39 31.10 6.36
C SER A 341 -12.98 31.35 5.81
N LEU A 342 -12.42 30.36 5.12
CA LEU A 342 -11.07 30.47 4.59
C LEU A 342 -10.97 31.49 3.43
N TYR A 343 -12.07 31.81 2.73
CA TYR A 343 -12.05 32.68 1.53
C TYR A 343 -12.47 34.13 1.80
N SER A 344 -13.21 34.40 2.86
CA SER A 344 -13.59 35.78 3.24
C SER A 344 -13.10 36.22 4.60
N GLY A 345 -12.70 35.30 5.48
CA GLY A 345 -12.45 35.61 6.89
C GLY A 345 -13.73 35.89 7.70
N THR A 346 -14.92 35.68 7.11
CA THR A 346 -16.19 35.83 7.82
C THR A 346 -16.28 34.81 8.95
N LYS A 347 -16.70 35.25 10.14
CA LYS A 347 -16.88 34.37 11.29
C LYS A 347 -17.93 33.29 11.00
N LEU A 348 -17.62 32.04 11.35
CA LEU A 348 -18.51 30.89 11.23
C LEU A 348 -19.09 30.55 12.60
N GLU A 349 -20.34 30.09 12.63
CA GLU A 349 -20.97 29.63 13.85
C GLU A 349 -20.86 28.10 13.99
N ILE A 350 -20.25 27.66 15.08
CA ILE A 350 -19.92 26.23 15.32
C ILE A 350 -21.16 25.33 15.40
N LYS A 351 -22.34 25.89 15.70
CA LYS A 351 -23.61 25.15 15.75
C LYS A 351 -24.25 24.98 14.37
N GLN A 352 -23.80 25.72 13.36
CA GLN A 352 -24.36 25.76 12.00
C GLN A 352 -23.39 25.15 10.97
N LEU A 353 -22.47 24.28 11.39
CA LEU A 353 -21.48 23.70 10.48
C LEU A 353 -22.08 22.95 9.29
N SER A 354 -23.30 22.43 9.41
CA SER A 354 -24.05 21.78 8.32
C SER A 354 -24.45 22.75 7.20
N GLU A 355 -24.59 24.05 7.47
CA GLU A 355 -24.94 25.08 6.50
C GLU A 355 -23.74 25.50 5.63
N TYR A 356 -22.52 25.16 6.07
CA TYR A 356 -21.27 25.48 5.36
C TYR A 356 -20.80 24.33 4.47
N GLN A 357 -20.04 24.70 3.44
CA GLN A 357 -19.53 23.77 2.45
C GLN A 357 -18.03 23.55 2.64
N VAL A 358 -17.58 22.32 2.34
CA VAL A 358 -16.17 21.97 2.26
C VAL A 358 -15.79 22.00 0.79
N ASP A 359 -15.01 23.00 0.39
CA ASP A 359 -14.50 23.16 -0.97
C ASP A 359 -13.09 22.59 -1.11
N HIS A 360 -12.75 22.09 -2.30
CA HIS A 360 -11.40 21.68 -2.65
C HIS A 360 -10.65 22.84 -3.29
N ILE A 361 -9.65 23.40 -2.58
CA ILE A 361 -8.88 24.59 -3.00
C ILE A 361 -8.43 24.46 -4.45
N ILE A 362 -7.78 23.35 -4.79
CA ILE A 362 -7.58 22.91 -6.18
C ILE A 362 -8.65 21.85 -6.49
N PRO A 363 -9.44 21.99 -7.57
CA PRO A 363 -10.52 21.07 -7.90
C PRO A 363 -10.07 19.61 -8.01
N GLN A 364 -10.93 18.70 -7.55
CA GLN A 364 -10.68 17.26 -7.57
C GLN A 364 -10.49 16.67 -8.98
N THR A 365 -11.03 17.31 -10.01
CA THR A 365 -10.80 16.97 -11.42
C THR A 365 -9.34 17.19 -11.83
N ALA A 366 -8.68 18.22 -11.28
CA ALA A 366 -7.27 18.54 -11.55
C ALA A 366 -6.31 17.80 -10.62
N ILE A 367 -6.56 17.82 -9.31
CA ILE A 367 -5.78 17.08 -8.31
C ILE A 367 -6.75 16.47 -7.33
N LYS A 368 -6.84 15.14 -7.36
CA LYS A 368 -7.76 14.45 -6.48
C LYS A 368 -7.14 14.19 -5.10
N ASP A 369 -6.94 15.29 -4.39
CA ASP A 369 -6.36 15.36 -3.04
C ASP A 369 -7.47 15.45 -1.98
N ASP A 370 -7.70 14.31 -1.33
CA ASP A 370 -8.69 14.08 -0.28
C ASP A 370 -8.47 14.92 1.01
N SER A 371 -7.23 15.37 1.17
CA SER A 371 -6.67 15.74 2.47
C SER A 371 -7.12 17.13 2.92
N LEU A 372 -7.02 17.38 4.21
CA LEU A 372 -7.29 18.71 4.78
C LEU A 372 -6.37 19.81 4.19
N ASP A 373 -5.23 19.43 3.61
CA ASP A 373 -4.32 20.34 2.93
C ASP A 373 -4.89 20.91 1.63
N ASN A 374 -5.92 20.28 1.06
CA ASN A 374 -6.62 20.76 -0.13
C ASN A 374 -8.10 21.10 0.16
N LYS A 375 -8.56 21.07 1.41
CA LYS A 375 -9.94 21.37 1.78
C LYS A 375 -10.08 22.69 2.52
N ALA A 376 -11.17 23.41 2.26
CA ALA A 376 -11.48 24.69 2.90
C ALA A 376 -12.93 24.68 3.38
N LEU A 377 -13.19 25.06 4.63
CA LEU A 377 -14.54 25.31 5.11
C LEU A 377 -14.92 26.76 4.76
N VAL A 378 -15.99 26.91 3.97
CA VAL A 378 -16.38 28.17 3.33
C VAL A 378 -17.91 28.34 3.33
N LEU A 379 -18.37 29.55 3.06
CA LEU A 379 -19.80 29.81 2.83
C LEU A 379 -20.24 29.18 1.50
N ALA A 380 -21.50 28.77 1.41
CA ALA A 380 -22.03 28.14 0.19
C ALA A 380 -21.92 29.07 -1.04
N SER A 381 -22.13 30.38 -0.87
CA SER A 381 -22.00 31.38 -1.94
C SER A 381 -20.58 31.53 -2.47
N GLU A 382 -19.57 31.37 -1.60
CA GLU A 382 -18.15 31.46 -1.97
C GLU A 382 -17.73 30.26 -2.81
N ASN A 383 -18.17 29.08 -2.41
CA ASN A 383 -17.90 27.85 -3.16
C ASN A 383 -18.55 27.89 -4.55
N GLN A 384 -19.80 28.33 -4.64
CA GLN A 384 -20.51 28.51 -5.91
C GLN A 384 -19.80 29.51 -6.82
N SER A 385 -19.38 30.66 -6.29
CA SER A 385 -18.66 31.69 -7.05
C SER A 385 -17.28 31.23 -7.56
N LYS A 386 -16.64 30.29 -6.84
CA LYS A 386 -15.36 29.71 -7.25
C LYS A 386 -15.50 28.63 -8.31
N SER A 387 -16.65 27.94 -8.39
CA SER A 387 -16.82 26.69 -9.13
C SER A 387 -16.36 26.71 -10.60
N ASP A 388 -16.31 27.89 -11.22
CA ASP A 388 -15.83 28.10 -12.60
C ASP A 388 -14.29 28.17 -12.76
N SER A 389 -13.53 28.28 -11.67
CA SER A 389 -12.08 28.55 -11.70
C SER A 389 -11.25 27.47 -11.00
N MET A 390 -10.19 27.04 -11.69
CA MET A 390 -9.19 26.11 -11.17
C MET A 390 -8.35 26.71 -10.03
N LEU A 391 -8.26 28.04 -9.96
CA LEU A 391 -7.49 28.80 -8.97
C LEU A 391 -8.39 29.83 -8.29
N LEU A 392 -8.07 30.19 -7.05
CA LEU A 392 -8.77 31.29 -6.38
C LEU A 392 -8.59 32.61 -7.15
N ASP A 393 -9.61 33.45 -7.09
CA ASP A 393 -9.51 34.77 -7.72
C ASP A 393 -8.40 35.61 -7.08
N LYS A 394 -7.76 36.48 -7.86
CA LYS A 394 -6.69 37.36 -7.37
C LYS A 394 -7.16 38.24 -6.21
N SER A 395 -8.40 38.74 -6.26
CA SER A 395 -8.97 39.59 -5.20
C SER A 395 -9.06 38.86 -3.86
N ILE A 396 -9.47 37.59 -3.86
CA ILE A 396 -9.54 36.73 -2.68
C ILE A 396 -8.14 36.50 -2.10
N ARG A 397 -7.17 36.15 -2.96
CA ARG A 397 -5.78 35.93 -2.53
C ARG A 397 -5.18 37.17 -1.88
N CYS A 398 -5.35 38.34 -2.50
CA CYS A 398 -4.83 39.59 -1.93
C CYS A 398 -5.49 39.91 -0.58
N ARG A 399 -6.82 39.76 -0.48
CA ARG A 399 -7.58 40.06 0.73
C ARG A 399 -7.21 39.14 1.91
N MET A 400 -7.03 37.85 1.65
CA MET A 400 -6.80 36.84 2.70
C MET A 400 -5.32 36.55 2.96
N CYS A 401 -4.40 37.12 2.20
CA CYS A 401 -2.95 36.85 2.27
C CYS A 401 -2.40 36.98 3.70
N SER A 402 -2.73 38.07 4.41
CA SER A 402 -2.28 38.30 5.78
C SER A 402 -2.77 37.22 6.74
N THR A 403 -4.05 36.88 6.66
CA THR A 403 -4.67 35.83 7.49
C THR A 403 -4.07 34.47 7.21
N TRP A 404 -3.94 34.06 5.94
CA TRP A 404 -3.34 32.78 5.61
C TRP A 404 -1.88 32.69 6.05
N THR A 405 -1.14 33.79 5.97
CA THR A 405 0.25 33.84 6.45
C THR A 405 0.31 33.67 7.97
N ALA A 406 -0.57 34.34 8.73
CA ALA A 406 -0.65 34.16 10.18
C ALA A 406 -1.02 32.71 10.59
N LEU A 407 -2.00 32.11 9.89
CA LEU A 407 -2.37 30.71 10.14
C LEU A 407 -1.25 29.73 9.75
N HIS A 408 -0.47 30.04 8.72
CA HIS A 408 0.67 29.24 8.29
C HIS A 408 1.84 29.34 9.28
N ASP A 409 2.21 30.55 9.70
CA ASP A 409 3.22 30.80 10.73
C ASP A 409 2.90 30.01 12.01
N ALA A 410 1.62 29.98 12.41
CA ALA A 410 1.12 29.24 13.57
C ALA A 410 0.95 27.72 13.36
N LYS A 411 1.34 27.19 12.19
CA LYS A 411 1.19 25.77 11.80
C LYS A 411 -0.25 25.24 11.76
N LEU A 412 -1.24 26.13 11.62
CA LEU A 412 -2.64 25.77 11.37
C LEU A 412 -2.90 25.49 9.89
N LEU A 413 -2.11 26.08 8.99
CA LEU A 413 -2.01 25.68 7.59
C LEU A 413 -0.66 25.01 7.33
N SER A 414 -0.67 23.94 6.53
CA SER A 414 0.57 23.35 6.01
C SER A 414 1.15 24.19 4.88
N ASP A 415 2.45 24.05 4.62
CA ASP A 415 3.12 24.68 3.46
C ASP A 415 2.36 24.39 2.16
N LYS A 416 1.90 23.13 2.01
CA LYS A 416 1.16 22.69 0.82
C LYS A 416 -0.15 23.44 0.67
N LYS A 417 -0.92 23.58 1.75
CA LYS A 417 -2.21 24.29 1.75
C LYS A 417 -2.02 25.78 1.46
N TYR A 418 -1.07 26.42 2.13
CA TYR A 418 -0.73 27.83 1.90
C TYR A 418 -0.31 28.08 0.44
N ASN A 419 0.59 27.26 -0.09
CA ASN A 419 1.05 27.37 -1.47
C ASN A 419 -0.07 27.13 -2.50
N ASN A 420 -1.06 26.30 -2.18
CA ASN A 420 -2.23 26.09 -3.06
C ASN A 420 -3.19 27.28 -3.03
N LEU A 421 -3.41 27.89 -1.85
CA LEU A 421 -4.24 29.10 -1.70
C LEU A 421 -3.63 30.29 -2.43
N MET A 422 -2.32 30.51 -2.27
CA MET A 422 -1.59 31.63 -2.86
C MET A 422 -1.24 31.44 -4.35
N ARG A 423 -1.57 30.29 -4.94
CA ARG A 423 -1.16 29.94 -6.30
C ARG A 423 -1.81 30.85 -7.35
N SER A 424 -1.00 31.42 -8.23
CA SER A 424 -1.45 32.30 -9.32
C SER A 424 -1.53 31.63 -10.70
N ARG A 425 -0.74 30.57 -10.94
CA ARG A 425 -0.71 29.81 -12.20
C ARG A 425 -0.25 28.37 -11.97
N PHE A 426 -0.58 27.49 -12.93
CA PHE A 426 0.05 26.18 -13.05
C PHE A 426 0.96 26.16 -14.27
N SER A 427 2.17 25.61 -14.14
CA SER A 427 3.00 25.29 -15.31
C SER A 427 2.54 23.98 -15.96
N ASP A 428 2.89 23.83 -17.24
CA ASP A 428 2.58 22.64 -18.05
C ASP A 428 3.15 21.37 -17.42
N ASN A 429 4.38 21.45 -16.91
CA ASN A 429 5.04 20.34 -16.20
C ASN A 429 4.34 19.99 -14.89
N GLN A 430 3.82 20.97 -14.15
CA GLN A 430 3.06 20.71 -12.92
C GLN A 430 1.75 19.99 -13.23
N LEU A 431 1.05 20.43 -14.28
CA LEU A 431 -0.18 19.80 -14.76
C LEU A 431 0.09 18.38 -15.29
N GLY A 432 1.11 18.21 -16.13
CA GLY A 432 1.57 16.90 -16.59
C GLY A 432 1.90 15.96 -15.43
N GLY A 433 2.56 16.48 -14.39
CA GLY A 433 2.83 15.74 -13.15
C GLY A 433 1.57 15.42 -12.31
N PHE A 434 0.49 16.19 -12.42
CA PHE A 434 -0.80 15.85 -11.81
C PHE A 434 -1.50 14.75 -12.60
N VAL A 435 -1.53 14.85 -13.93
CA VAL A 435 -2.10 13.84 -14.84
C VAL A 435 -1.37 12.52 -14.70
N ALA A 436 -0.03 12.54 -14.72
CA ALA A 436 0.80 11.38 -14.47
C ALA A 436 0.48 10.74 -13.11
N ARG A 437 0.30 11.54 -12.05
CA ARG A 437 -0.08 11.03 -10.72
C ARG A 437 -1.51 10.51 -10.65
N GLN A 438 -2.41 10.88 -11.55
CA GLN A 438 -3.76 10.30 -11.58
C GLN A 438 -3.77 8.96 -12.33
N LEU A 439 -2.85 8.75 -13.27
CA LEU A 439 -2.83 7.62 -14.19
C LEU A 439 -1.81 6.55 -13.84
N VAL A 440 -0.58 6.96 -13.54
CA VAL A 440 0.55 6.07 -13.35
C VAL A 440 0.53 5.51 -11.94
N GLU A 441 0.37 4.20 -11.83
CA GLU A 441 0.54 3.46 -10.58
C GLU A 441 2.04 3.33 -10.25
N THR A 442 2.46 3.91 -9.13
CA THR A 442 3.89 4.02 -8.77
C THR A 442 4.33 3.06 -7.67
N SER A 443 3.43 2.22 -7.17
CA SER A 443 3.77 1.26 -6.11
C SER A 443 4.86 0.29 -6.55
N GLN A 444 5.73 -0.05 -5.60
CA GLN A 444 6.86 -0.93 -5.83
C GLN A 444 6.41 -2.32 -6.31
N ILE A 445 5.26 -2.81 -5.84
CA ILE A 445 4.69 -4.08 -6.29
C ILE A 445 4.39 -4.09 -7.79
N VAL A 446 3.77 -3.03 -8.32
CA VAL A 446 3.46 -2.93 -9.76
C VAL A 446 4.74 -2.84 -10.56
N LYS A 447 5.68 -1.96 -10.17
CA LYS A 447 6.97 -1.82 -10.87
C LYS A 447 7.72 -3.15 -10.97
N MET A 448 7.84 -3.88 -9.85
CA MET A 448 8.57 -5.14 -9.82
C MET A 448 7.85 -6.25 -10.59
N THR A 449 6.52 -6.27 -10.54
CA THR A 449 5.72 -7.21 -11.34
C THR A 449 5.85 -6.90 -12.83
N SER A 450 5.81 -5.61 -13.21
CA SER A 450 6.02 -5.16 -14.59
C SER A 450 7.38 -5.60 -15.11
N MET A 451 8.47 -5.32 -14.39
CA MET A 451 9.83 -5.75 -14.79
C MET A 451 9.92 -7.26 -15.01
N LEU A 452 9.33 -8.07 -14.12
CA LEU A 452 9.31 -9.54 -14.25
C LEU A 452 8.49 -10.02 -15.46
N LEU A 453 7.41 -9.32 -15.79
CA LEU A 453 6.54 -9.67 -16.90
C LEU A 453 7.13 -9.20 -18.24
N GLU A 454 7.78 -8.04 -18.28
CA GLU A 454 8.50 -7.52 -19.47
C GLU A 454 9.63 -8.47 -19.87
N GLU A 455 10.30 -9.08 -18.89
CA GLU A 455 11.29 -10.12 -19.13
C GLU A 455 10.68 -11.40 -19.71
N ARG A 456 9.55 -11.84 -19.14
CA ARG A 456 8.89 -13.10 -19.51
C ARG A 456 8.16 -13.02 -20.84
N TYR A 457 7.59 -11.87 -21.16
CA TYR A 457 6.75 -11.61 -22.33
C TYR A 457 7.19 -10.30 -23.02
N PRO A 458 8.29 -10.30 -23.79
CA PRO A 458 8.90 -9.08 -24.33
C PRO A 458 7.99 -8.26 -25.25
N ASP A 459 7.07 -8.92 -25.97
CA ASP A 459 6.15 -8.27 -26.90
C ASP A 459 4.84 -7.80 -26.21
N THR A 460 4.67 -8.09 -24.92
CA THR A 460 3.48 -7.72 -24.14
C THR A 460 3.62 -6.32 -23.56
N LYS A 461 2.62 -5.46 -23.79
CA LYS A 461 2.57 -4.12 -23.16
C LYS A 461 2.05 -4.21 -21.73
N ILE A 462 2.80 -3.71 -20.75
CA ILE A 462 2.42 -3.80 -19.33
C ILE A 462 2.18 -2.41 -18.75
N TYR A 463 0.98 -2.19 -18.21
CA TYR A 463 0.57 -0.89 -17.69
C TYR A 463 0.01 -0.99 -16.27
N GLY A 464 0.43 -0.06 -15.41
CA GLY A 464 -0.13 0.10 -14.07
C GLY A 464 -1.37 0.99 -14.08
N ILE A 465 -2.51 0.48 -13.60
CA ILE A 465 -3.77 1.21 -13.47
C ILE A 465 -4.01 1.55 -12.00
N LYS A 466 -4.36 2.81 -11.73
CA LYS A 466 -4.77 3.21 -10.38
C LYS A 466 -6.14 2.67 -10.02
N ALA A 467 -6.22 1.93 -8.91
CA ALA A 467 -7.46 1.36 -8.37
C ALA A 467 -8.59 2.38 -8.15
N ARG A 468 -8.20 3.63 -7.96
CA ARG A 468 -9.10 4.76 -7.84
C ARG A 468 -10.03 4.91 -9.06
N ILE A 469 -9.52 4.72 -10.28
CA ILE A 469 -10.30 4.91 -11.50
C ILE A 469 -11.42 3.87 -11.57
N SER A 470 -11.09 2.61 -11.31
CA SER A 470 -12.04 1.50 -11.20
C SER A 470 -13.11 1.77 -10.13
N HIS A 471 -12.72 2.28 -8.97
CA HIS A 471 -13.64 2.64 -7.89
C HIS A 471 -14.59 3.81 -8.26
N GLU A 472 -14.11 4.81 -8.99
CA GLU A 472 -14.95 5.91 -9.49
C GLU A 472 -15.99 5.42 -10.51
N LEU A 473 -15.59 4.53 -11.42
CA LEU A 473 -16.53 3.89 -12.35
C LEU A 473 -17.59 3.08 -11.63
N ARG A 474 -17.23 2.37 -10.55
CA ARG A 474 -18.21 1.65 -9.73
C ARG A 474 -19.31 2.56 -9.21
N LYS A 475 -18.95 3.75 -8.71
CA LYS A 475 -19.92 4.72 -8.18
C LYS A 475 -20.84 5.27 -9.27
N ILE A 476 -20.29 5.63 -10.43
CA ILE A 476 -21.06 6.21 -11.54
C ILE A 476 -22.07 5.23 -12.11
N TYR A 477 -21.66 3.98 -12.31
CA TYR A 477 -22.48 2.95 -12.94
C TYR A 477 -23.24 2.08 -11.92
N ASN A 478 -23.24 2.48 -10.64
CA ASN A 478 -23.86 1.77 -9.54
C ASN A 478 -23.51 0.26 -9.56
N LEU A 479 -22.21 -0.04 -9.47
CA LEU A 479 -21.65 -1.39 -9.46
C LEU A 479 -21.18 -1.73 -8.03
N PRO A 480 -22.01 -2.41 -7.23
CA PRO A 480 -21.76 -2.61 -5.80
C PRO A 480 -20.50 -3.44 -5.53
N LYS A 481 -19.87 -3.18 -4.39
CA LYS A 481 -18.66 -3.86 -3.94
C LYS A 481 -18.79 -4.25 -2.47
N HIS A 482 -19.26 -5.46 -2.25
CA HIS A 482 -19.55 -5.98 -0.91
C HIS A 482 -18.58 -7.11 -0.58
N ARG A 483 -17.63 -6.84 0.32
CA ARG A 483 -16.55 -7.79 0.65
C ARG A 483 -17.07 -8.95 1.50
N GLU A 484 -18.10 -8.69 2.28
CA GLU A 484 -18.80 -9.59 3.19
C GLU A 484 -19.73 -10.57 2.47
N VAL A 485 -20.17 -10.23 1.25
CA VAL A 485 -21.06 -11.09 0.45
C VAL A 485 -20.28 -12.27 -0.13
N ASN A 486 -19.21 -11.95 -0.85
CA ASN A 486 -18.36 -12.92 -1.54
C ASN A 486 -17.01 -12.29 -1.97
N ASN A 487 -16.10 -13.13 -2.45
CA ASN A 487 -14.79 -12.72 -2.94
C ASN A 487 -14.78 -12.38 -4.44
N TYR A 488 -15.94 -12.30 -5.11
CA TYR A 488 -16.04 -12.03 -6.55
C TYR A 488 -15.57 -10.63 -6.91
N HIS A 489 -15.63 -9.72 -5.94
CA HIS A 489 -15.20 -8.35 -6.10
C HIS A 489 -13.74 -8.22 -6.59
N HIS A 490 -12.86 -9.17 -6.28
CA HIS A 490 -11.49 -9.19 -6.80
C HIS A 490 -11.44 -9.41 -8.32
N ALA A 491 -12.21 -10.37 -8.84
CA ALA A 491 -12.30 -10.63 -10.27
C ALA A 491 -13.00 -9.48 -11.01
N GLN A 492 -14.05 -8.92 -10.40
CA GLN A 492 -14.76 -7.76 -10.92
C GLN A 492 -13.85 -6.51 -10.98
N ASP A 493 -13.01 -6.28 -9.97
CA ASP A 493 -12.04 -5.18 -9.97
C ASP A 493 -10.99 -5.40 -11.08
N ALA A 494 -10.51 -6.63 -11.29
CA ALA A 494 -9.61 -6.95 -12.39
C ALA A 494 -10.26 -6.69 -13.77
N LEU A 495 -11.54 -7.01 -13.94
CA LEU A 495 -12.30 -6.69 -15.17
C LEU A 495 -12.44 -5.17 -15.39
N LEU A 496 -12.69 -4.41 -14.32
CA LEU A 496 -12.76 -2.95 -14.39
C LEU A 496 -11.40 -2.35 -14.76
N ALA A 497 -10.32 -2.83 -14.14
CA ALA A 497 -8.95 -2.42 -14.47
C ALA A 497 -8.62 -2.68 -15.95
N LEU A 498 -9.00 -3.86 -16.48
CA LEU A 498 -8.88 -4.18 -17.91
C LEU A 498 -9.70 -3.21 -18.79
N THR A 499 -10.94 -2.93 -18.41
CA THR A 499 -11.83 -2.03 -19.16
C THR A 499 -11.27 -0.61 -19.21
N VAL A 500 -10.78 -0.11 -18.07
CA VAL A 500 -10.11 1.20 -17.95
C VAL A 500 -8.82 1.21 -18.77
N GLY A 501 -8.00 0.18 -18.67
CA GLY A 501 -6.75 0.05 -19.40
C GLY A 501 -6.96 0.10 -20.92
N ARG A 502 -7.95 -0.64 -21.42
CA ARG A 502 -8.35 -0.63 -22.84
C ARG A 502 -8.85 0.74 -23.28
N PHE A 503 -9.70 1.39 -22.47
CA PHE A 503 -10.16 2.75 -22.74
C PHE A 503 -9.00 3.72 -22.88
N ILE A 504 -8.10 3.74 -21.89
CA ILE A 504 -6.95 4.66 -21.88
C ILE A 504 -6.04 4.39 -23.08
N SER A 505 -5.73 3.13 -23.35
CA SER A 505 -4.85 2.75 -24.46
C SER A 505 -5.45 3.10 -25.84
N SER A 506 -6.78 3.06 -25.98
CA SER A 506 -7.47 3.45 -27.21
C SER A 506 -7.55 4.97 -27.37
N ARG A 507 -7.97 5.67 -26.31
CA ARG A 507 -8.25 7.11 -26.36
C ARG A 507 -7.00 7.97 -26.24
N TYR A 508 -6.01 7.48 -25.50
CA TYR A 508 -4.75 8.17 -25.22
C TYR A 508 -3.56 7.20 -25.31
N PRO A 509 -3.19 6.75 -26.53
CA PRO A 509 -2.21 5.67 -26.74
C PRO A 509 -0.88 5.86 -26.01
N ASP A 510 -0.39 7.11 -25.94
CA ASP A 510 0.96 7.39 -25.41
C ASP A 510 0.90 8.00 -24.00
N ILE A 511 -0.24 8.01 -23.31
CA ILE A 511 -0.37 8.76 -22.05
C ILE A 511 0.44 8.15 -20.90
N PHE A 512 0.71 6.85 -20.95
CA PHE A 512 1.55 6.18 -19.97
C PHE A 512 3.04 6.51 -20.18
N GLU A 513 3.46 6.73 -21.43
CA GLU A 513 4.85 7.01 -21.82
C GLU A 513 5.15 8.51 -21.81
N HIS A 514 4.18 9.34 -22.18
CA HIS A 514 4.31 10.78 -22.37
C HIS A 514 3.20 11.59 -21.66
N PRO A 515 3.04 11.46 -20.33
CA PRO A 515 1.93 12.09 -19.60
C PRO A 515 1.95 13.63 -19.64
N VAL A 516 3.12 14.25 -19.85
CA VAL A 516 3.26 15.71 -19.95
C VAL A 516 2.62 16.25 -21.22
N TYR A 517 2.73 15.51 -22.33
CA TYR A 517 2.09 15.88 -23.59
C TYR A 517 0.58 16.04 -23.40
N TYR A 518 -0.08 15.13 -22.66
CA TYR A 518 -1.51 15.18 -22.43
C TYR A 518 -1.98 16.25 -21.43
N ALA A 519 -1.08 17.04 -20.83
CA ALA A 519 -1.43 18.11 -19.90
C ALA A 519 -2.30 19.21 -20.54
N HIS A 520 -2.14 19.45 -21.85
CA HIS A 520 -2.97 20.40 -22.58
C HIS A 520 -4.40 19.86 -22.79
N VAL A 521 -4.54 18.56 -23.11
CA VAL A 521 -5.83 17.88 -23.28
C VAL A 521 -6.64 17.93 -21.99
N VAL A 522 -6.01 17.66 -20.85
CA VAL A 522 -6.65 17.77 -19.54
C VAL A 522 -7.09 19.20 -19.26
N ARG A 523 -6.27 20.21 -19.57
CA ARG A 523 -6.64 21.63 -19.41
C ARG A 523 -7.87 22.02 -20.23
N LEU A 524 -7.94 21.57 -21.49
CA LEU A 524 -9.08 21.84 -22.36
C LEU A 524 -10.35 21.18 -21.82
N ALA A 525 -10.25 19.92 -21.37
CA ALA A 525 -11.37 19.21 -20.78
C ALA A 525 -11.88 19.86 -19.49
N LEU A 526 -10.98 20.30 -18.61
CA LEU A 526 -11.34 21.02 -17.38
C LEU A 526 -12.05 22.35 -17.68
N LYS A 527 -11.59 23.09 -18.69
CA LYS A 527 -12.25 24.34 -19.14
C LYS A 527 -13.65 24.07 -19.70
N GLN A 528 -13.80 23.03 -20.51
CA GLN A 528 -15.10 22.65 -21.08
C GLN A 528 -16.08 22.17 -20.00
N GLU A 529 -15.60 21.42 -19.00
CA GLU A 529 -16.40 20.99 -17.86
C GLU A 529 -16.91 22.19 -17.06
N ALA A 530 -16.02 23.13 -16.70
CA ALA A 530 -16.40 24.35 -16.00
C ALA A 530 -17.49 25.14 -16.76
N GLN A 531 -17.41 25.21 -18.09
CA GLN A 531 -18.42 25.88 -18.92
C GLN A 531 -19.77 25.14 -18.95
N SER A 532 -19.78 23.80 -18.85
CA SER A 532 -20.99 22.98 -18.92
C SER A 532 -21.83 22.96 -17.62
N VAL A 533 -21.20 23.23 -16.47
CA VAL A 533 -21.84 23.21 -15.14
C VAL A 533 -22.93 24.27 -14.99
N ASN A 534 -22.87 25.37 -15.74
CA ASN A 534 -23.90 26.42 -15.74
C ASN A 534 -25.29 25.98 -16.24
N SER A 535 -25.41 24.78 -16.82
CA SER A 535 -26.66 24.30 -17.44
C SER A 535 -27.34 23.13 -16.73
N LYS A 536 -26.66 22.44 -15.81
CA LYS A 536 -27.22 21.33 -15.02
C LYS A 536 -26.73 21.45 -13.58
N ARG A 537 -27.66 21.52 -12.60
CA ARG A 537 -27.43 21.60 -11.14
C ARG A 537 -26.71 20.36 -10.55
N ASN A 538 -25.62 19.89 -11.15
CA ASN A 538 -24.75 18.85 -10.61
C ASN A 538 -23.53 19.50 -9.94
N VAL A 539 -23.12 18.93 -8.80
CA VAL A 539 -22.00 19.43 -8.00
C VAL A 539 -20.70 19.36 -8.82
N PRO A 540 -19.96 20.49 -8.98
CA PRO A 540 -18.71 20.52 -9.73
C PRO A 540 -17.64 19.60 -9.14
N GLY A 541 -16.82 18.98 -9.99
CA GLY A 541 -15.49 18.48 -9.60
C GLY A 541 -15.38 17.07 -8.99
N SER A 542 -16.44 16.26 -8.91
CA SER A 542 -16.42 14.99 -8.14
C SER A 542 -15.69 13.80 -8.80
N VAL A 543 -15.48 13.81 -10.12
CA VAL A 543 -14.94 12.68 -10.91
C VAL A 543 -13.62 13.05 -11.59
N SER A 544 -12.70 12.09 -11.74
CA SER A 544 -11.42 12.34 -12.42
C SER A 544 -11.59 12.59 -13.92
N PHE A 545 -10.63 13.29 -14.53
CA PHE A 545 -10.63 13.56 -15.98
C PHE A 545 -10.81 12.29 -16.84
N ILE A 546 -10.15 11.20 -16.44
CA ILE A 546 -10.22 9.93 -17.18
C ILE A 546 -11.62 9.34 -17.14
N VAL A 547 -12.27 9.38 -15.97
CA VAL A 547 -13.61 8.87 -15.78
C VAL A 547 -14.64 9.73 -16.52
N SER A 548 -14.49 11.06 -16.49
CA SER A 548 -15.32 11.95 -17.30
C SER A 548 -15.17 11.67 -18.80
N SER A 549 -13.94 11.47 -19.29
CA SER A 549 -13.69 11.13 -20.70
C SER A 549 -14.21 9.73 -21.07
N PHE A 550 -14.16 8.78 -20.13
CA PHE A 550 -14.69 7.43 -20.30
C PHE A 550 -16.19 7.44 -20.64
N GLN A 551 -16.96 8.36 -20.05
CA GLN A 551 -18.39 8.50 -20.31
C GLN A 551 -18.72 9.13 -21.67
N LYS A 552 -17.72 9.64 -22.40
CA LYS A 552 -17.91 10.32 -23.67
C LYS A 552 -17.70 9.35 -24.85
N PRO A 553 -18.74 9.10 -25.67
CA PRO A 553 -18.63 8.21 -26.82
C PRO A 553 -17.70 8.78 -27.89
N SER A 554 -17.17 7.90 -28.73
CA SER A 554 -16.31 8.27 -29.87
C SER A 554 -17.11 8.41 -31.16
N ILE A 555 -18.26 7.77 -31.24
CA ILE A 555 -19.19 7.85 -32.37
C ILE A 555 -20.57 8.18 -31.80
N ASP A 556 -21.32 9.02 -32.49
CA ASP A 556 -22.71 9.26 -32.15
C ASP A 556 -23.58 8.06 -32.58
N ASP A 557 -24.34 7.49 -31.64
CA ASP A 557 -25.10 6.25 -31.86
C ASP A 557 -26.27 6.45 -32.85
N GLU A 558 -26.76 7.68 -33.04
CA GLU A 558 -27.91 7.98 -33.90
C GLU A 558 -27.50 8.38 -35.32
N THR A 559 -26.41 9.13 -35.44
CA THR A 559 -25.95 9.71 -36.72
C THR A 559 -24.77 8.96 -37.33
N GLY A 560 -24.04 8.15 -36.55
CA GLY A 560 -22.83 7.47 -36.99
C GLY A 560 -21.61 8.41 -37.17
N GLU A 561 -21.73 9.67 -36.78
CA GLU A 561 -20.64 10.65 -36.88
C GLU A 561 -19.52 10.35 -35.89
N VAL A 562 -18.27 10.47 -36.34
CA VAL A 562 -17.09 10.36 -35.47
C VAL A 562 -16.96 11.64 -34.65
N LEU A 563 -17.26 11.54 -33.36
CA LEU A 563 -17.19 12.65 -32.41
C LEU A 563 -15.76 12.90 -31.91
N ARG A 564 -14.90 11.87 -31.91
CA ARG A 564 -13.53 11.93 -31.34
C ARG A 564 -12.58 10.95 -32.02
N ASP A 565 -11.33 11.37 -32.15
CA ASP A 565 -10.21 10.50 -32.55
C ASP A 565 -9.86 9.48 -31.43
N GLY A 566 -9.31 8.33 -31.83
CA GLY A 566 -8.81 7.31 -30.89
C GLY A 566 -9.73 6.10 -30.64
N GLY A 567 -9.96 5.31 -31.70
CA GLY A 567 -10.67 4.02 -31.66
C GLY A 567 -12.18 4.11 -31.37
N VAL A 568 -12.92 3.04 -31.69
CA VAL A 568 -14.37 2.98 -31.44
C VAL A 568 -14.63 2.69 -29.96
N TRP A 569 -14.88 3.74 -29.17
CA TRP A 569 -15.29 3.61 -27.77
C TRP A 569 -16.76 3.98 -27.58
N GLN A 570 -17.57 3.01 -27.12
CA GLN A 570 -18.97 3.21 -26.75
C GLN A 570 -19.23 2.87 -25.28
N PRO A 571 -19.35 3.87 -24.38
CA PRO A 571 -19.43 3.66 -22.94
C PRO A 571 -20.60 2.76 -22.54
N ASN A 572 -21.78 2.96 -23.14
CA ASN A 572 -22.96 2.17 -22.83
C ASN A 572 -22.80 0.70 -23.25
N ALA A 573 -22.18 0.45 -24.41
CA ALA A 573 -21.94 -0.92 -24.88
C ALA A 573 -20.90 -1.64 -24.03
N GLU A 574 -19.80 -0.96 -23.66
CA GLU A 574 -18.78 -1.55 -22.79
C GLU A 574 -19.34 -1.80 -21.39
N MET A 575 -20.11 -0.87 -20.82
CA MET A 575 -20.71 -1.07 -19.49
C MET A 575 -21.83 -2.10 -19.46
N LYS A 576 -22.51 -2.37 -20.58
CA LYS A 576 -23.40 -3.53 -20.72
C LYS A 576 -22.63 -4.86 -20.60
N LYS A 577 -21.45 -4.97 -21.22
CA LYS A 577 -20.58 -6.16 -21.08
C LYS A 577 -20.10 -6.32 -19.63
N VAL A 578 -19.68 -5.22 -18.99
CA VAL A 578 -19.27 -5.24 -17.58
C VAL A 578 -20.44 -5.65 -16.68
N SER A 579 -21.64 -5.09 -16.88
CA SER A 579 -22.82 -5.43 -16.08
C SER A 579 -23.22 -6.90 -16.26
N TRP A 580 -23.19 -7.40 -17.49
CA TRP A 580 -23.40 -8.83 -17.78
C TRP A 580 -22.39 -9.71 -17.06
N ALA A 581 -21.12 -9.33 -17.03
CA ALA A 581 -20.09 -10.08 -16.33
C ALA A 581 -20.28 -10.06 -14.80
N PHE A 582 -20.83 -8.98 -14.24
CA PHE A 582 -21.17 -8.88 -12.82
C PHE A 582 -22.34 -9.79 -12.43
N ASP A 583 -23.22 -10.11 -13.38
CA ASP A 583 -24.33 -11.07 -13.21
C ASP A 583 -23.88 -12.54 -13.36
N LEU A 584 -22.64 -12.81 -13.77
CA LEU A 584 -22.14 -14.18 -13.88
C LEU A 584 -21.96 -14.81 -12.49
N LYS A 585 -22.73 -15.87 -12.24
CA LYS A 585 -22.69 -16.64 -10.99
C LYS A 585 -21.52 -17.63 -10.89
N GLN A 586 -20.74 -17.76 -11.96
CA GLN A 586 -19.59 -18.66 -12.03
C GLN A 586 -18.31 -17.84 -12.08
N CYS A 587 -17.74 -17.59 -10.90
CA CYS A 587 -16.43 -16.99 -10.74
C CYS A 587 -15.49 -18.01 -10.10
N HIS A 588 -14.31 -18.22 -10.69
CA HIS A 588 -13.29 -19.13 -10.14
C HIS A 588 -12.61 -18.47 -8.95
N ILE A 589 -13.02 -18.86 -7.73
CA ILE A 589 -12.39 -18.43 -6.49
C ILE A 589 -11.60 -19.61 -5.93
N THR A 590 -10.29 -19.45 -5.81
CA THR A 590 -9.39 -20.46 -5.25
C THR A 590 -8.82 -20.00 -3.92
N HIS A 591 -8.84 -20.89 -2.93
CA HIS A 591 -8.08 -20.69 -1.70
C HIS A 591 -6.78 -21.47 -1.78
N MET A 592 -5.63 -20.80 -1.62
CA MET A 592 -4.33 -21.48 -1.65
C MET A 592 -4.24 -22.46 -0.47
N PRO A 593 -4.08 -23.79 -0.71
CA PRO A 593 -3.87 -24.73 0.37
C PRO A 593 -2.50 -24.48 1.02
N GLU A 594 -2.44 -24.58 2.35
CA GLU A 594 -1.23 -24.24 3.10
C GLU A 594 -0.85 -25.29 4.14
N ILE A 595 0.45 -25.40 4.37
CA ILE A 595 1.02 -26.03 5.56
C ILE A 595 1.12 -24.94 6.62
N THR A 596 0.52 -25.16 7.78
CA THR A 596 0.61 -24.21 8.89
C THR A 596 1.96 -24.35 9.57
N SER A 597 2.63 -23.22 9.80
CA SER A 597 3.89 -23.14 10.53
C SER A 597 3.82 -22.06 11.60
N GLY A 598 4.76 -22.05 12.55
CA GLY A 598 4.86 -21.01 13.58
C GLY A 598 4.63 -21.57 14.97
N ALA A 599 3.72 -20.97 15.74
CA ALA A 599 3.44 -21.40 17.10
C ALA A 599 2.91 -22.85 17.13
N PHE A 600 3.33 -23.61 18.14
CA PHE A 600 2.84 -24.97 18.34
C PHE A 600 1.47 -25.01 19.05
N TRP A 601 1.20 -24.02 19.90
CA TRP A 601 0.01 -23.89 20.75
C TRP A 601 -0.12 -22.45 21.29
N ASP A 602 -1.25 -22.14 21.94
CA ASP A 602 -1.39 -20.86 22.66
C ASP A 602 -0.41 -20.82 23.85
N ALA A 603 0.31 -19.71 24.02
CA ALA A 603 1.35 -19.58 25.04
C ALA A 603 0.83 -19.62 26.50
N THR A 604 -0.49 -19.57 26.71
CA THR A 604 -1.10 -19.56 28.03
C THR A 604 -0.98 -20.93 28.71
N ILE A 605 -0.32 -20.96 29.87
CA ILE A 605 -0.24 -22.15 30.72
C ILE A 605 -1.47 -22.20 31.62
N TYR A 606 -2.19 -23.31 31.57
CA TYR A 606 -3.35 -23.56 32.43
C TYR A 606 -2.98 -24.46 33.60
N SER A 607 -3.51 -24.12 34.78
CA SER A 607 -3.43 -24.98 35.96
C SER A 607 -4.26 -26.25 35.76
N PRO A 608 -3.87 -27.41 36.32
CA PRO A 608 -4.72 -28.61 36.29
C PRO A 608 -6.09 -28.41 36.93
N LYS A 609 -6.21 -27.44 37.84
CA LYS A 609 -7.45 -27.11 38.55
C LYS A 609 -8.43 -26.27 37.71
N THR A 610 -8.02 -25.80 36.53
CA THR A 610 -8.87 -24.95 35.68
C THR A 610 -10.01 -25.77 35.06
N ALA A 611 -11.25 -25.44 35.42
CA ALA A 611 -12.44 -26.15 34.94
C ALA A 611 -12.77 -25.91 33.45
N LYS A 612 -12.50 -24.71 32.92
CA LYS A 612 -12.93 -24.30 31.56
C LYS A 612 -11.99 -24.78 30.44
N LYS A 613 -10.70 -24.98 30.72
CA LYS A 613 -9.68 -25.40 29.75
C LYS A 613 -8.68 -26.32 30.44
N LYS A 614 -8.88 -27.63 30.28
CA LYS A 614 -7.97 -28.63 30.84
C LYS A 614 -6.72 -28.73 29.98
N PRO A 615 -5.52 -28.65 30.58
CA PRO A 615 -4.27 -28.82 29.83
C PRO A 615 -4.12 -30.27 29.36
N THR A 616 -3.79 -30.47 28.09
CA THR A 616 -3.55 -31.79 27.48
C THR A 616 -2.09 -31.97 27.08
N LEU A 617 -1.36 -30.87 26.88
CA LEU A 617 0.05 -30.88 26.48
C LEU A 617 0.95 -30.50 27.67
N PRO A 618 2.05 -31.22 27.89
CA PRO A 618 2.95 -30.98 29.02
C PRO A 618 3.82 -29.74 28.80
N ILE A 619 4.20 -29.08 29.91
CA ILE A 619 5.14 -27.95 29.87
C ILE A 619 6.54 -28.40 29.44
N LYS A 620 6.94 -29.59 29.90
CA LYS A 620 8.19 -30.27 29.53
C LYS A 620 7.98 -31.77 29.46
N GLN A 621 8.83 -32.47 28.71
CA GLN A 621 8.85 -33.93 28.68
C GLN A 621 8.94 -34.51 30.10
N GLY A 622 8.08 -35.48 30.41
CA GLY A 622 7.98 -36.11 31.73
C GLY A 622 7.13 -35.37 32.77
N LEU A 623 6.66 -34.15 32.50
CA LEU A 623 5.75 -33.43 33.39
C LEU A 623 4.28 -33.69 33.01
N ASP A 624 3.60 -34.52 33.78
CA ASP A 624 2.19 -34.85 33.59
C ASP A 624 1.30 -33.57 33.64
N PRO A 625 0.57 -33.22 32.56
CA PRO A 625 -0.30 -32.05 32.52
C PRO A 625 -1.38 -32.05 33.60
N THR A 626 -1.83 -33.22 34.04
CA THR A 626 -2.86 -33.36 35.08
C THR A 626 -2.33 -33.02 36.49
N LYS A 627 -1.00 -32.97 36.66
CA LYS A 627 -0.35 -32.63 37.94
C LYS A 627 0.28 -31.25 37.92
N TYR A 628 0.96 -30.90 36.83
CA TYR A 628 1.79 -29.69 36.74
C TYR A 628 1.19 -28.59 35.86
N GLY A 629 0.07 -28.86 35.21
CA GLY A 629 -0.55 -27.96 34.26
C GLY A 629 0.11 -28.06 32.90
N GLY A 630 -0.32 -27.20 31.97
CA GLY A 630 0.18 -27.26 30.61
C GLY A 630 -0.63 -26.43 29.63
N PHE A 631 -0.48 -26.77 28.35
CA PHE A 631 -1.16 -26.07 27.26
C PHE A 631 -2.44 -26.81 26.87
N SER A 632 -3.48 -26.05 26.50
CA SER A 632 -4.80 -26.60 26.18
C SER A 632 -5.11 -26.68 24.68
N SER A 633 -4.36 -25.96 23.85
CA SER A 633 -4.52 -25.95 22.40
C SER A 633 -3.34 -26.65 21.75
N GLU A 634 -3.57 -27.27 20.60
CA GLU A 634 -2.54 -27.87 19.76
C GLU A 634 -2.79 -27.41 18.33
N TYR A 635 -1.79 -26.81 17.70
CA TYR A 635 -1.86 -26.42 16.30
C TYR A 635 -1.27 -27.51 15.42
N TYR A 636 -1.84 -27.68 14.23
CA TYR A 636 -1.48 -28.73 13.29
C TYR A 636 -0.92 -28.12 12.01
N ALA A 637 0.15 -28.72 11.49
CA ALA A 637 0.77 -28.29 10.25
C ALA A 637 -0.05 -28.71 9.02
N TYR A 638 -0.44 -29.99 8.97
CA TYR A 638 -1.25 -30.58 7.90
C TYR A 638 -2.00 -31.83 8.41
N PHE A 639 -2.85 -32.40 7.55
CA PHE A 639 -3.61 -33.61 7.78
C PHE A 639 -3.14 -34.75 6.87
N PHE A 640 -3.55 -35.98 7.16
CA PHE A 640 -3.26 -37.15 6.34
C PHE A 640 -4.32 -38.24 6.53
N THR A 641 -4.38 -39.21 5.63
CA THR A 641 -5.29 -40.36 5.74
C THR A 641 -4.54 -41.68 5.73
N PHE A 642 -5.04 -42.63 6.52
CA PHE A 642 -4.46 -43.96 6.63
C PHE A 642 -5.55 -45.02 6.81
N SER A 643 -5.25 -46.24 6.35
CA SER A 643 -6.11 -47.41 6.49
C SER A 643 -5.70 -48.23 7.70
N CYS A 644 -6.70 -48.72 8.43
CA CYS A 644 -6.55 -49.62 9.56
C CYS A 644 -7.49 -50.81 9.43
N GLU A 645 -7.27 -51.83 10.25
CA GLU A 645 -8.17 -52.96 10.46
C GLU A 645 -8.75 -52.89 11.88
N ASP A 646 -10.07 -53.05 12.00
CA ASP A 646 -10.75 -53.15 13.29
C ASP A 646 -10.58 -54.56 13.90
N ASN A 647 -11.00 -54.74 15.15
CA ASN A 647 -10.93 -56.04 15.85
C ASN A 647 -11.77 -57.16 15.19
N LYS A 648 -12.57 -56.83 14.18
CA LYS A 648 -13.41 -57.77 13.42
C LYS A 648 -12.86 -58.01 12.00
N GLY A 649 -11.63 -57.56 11.71
CA GLY A 649 -10.99 -57.75 10.40
C GLY A 649 -11.50 -56.79 9.31
N ARG A 650 -12.27 -55.77 9.64
CA ARG A 650 -12.80 -54.81 8.65
C ARG A 650 -11.85 -53.65 8.45
N SER A 651 -11.61 -53.30 7.18
CA SER A 651 -10.84 -52.12 6.82
C SER A 651 -11.62 -50.84 7.16
N VAL A 652 -10.95 -49.89 7.82
CA VAL A 652 -11.49 -48.60 8.23
C VAL A 652 -10.52 -47.47 7.94
N ILE A 653 -11.03 -46.36 7.42
CA ILE A 653 -10.23 -45.16 7.14
C ILE A 653 -10.13 -44.30 8.41
N ARG A 654 -8.95 -43.69 8.62
CA ARG A 654 -8.73 -42.67 9.65
C ARG A 654 -8.16 -41.40 9.06
N PHE A 655 -8.63 -40.28 9.61
CA PHE A 655 -8.16 -38.93 9.29
C PHE A 655 -7.29 -38.42 10.44
N GLY A 656 -5.98 -38.35 10.19
CA GLY A 656 -4.96 -37.92 11.12
C GLY A 656 -4.55 -36.46 10.91
N ASN A 657 -3.89 -35.91 11.92
CA ASN A 657 -3.31 -34.56 11.90
C ASN A 657 -1.86 -34.67 12.37
N VAL A 658 -0.99 -33.85 11.77
CA VAL A 658 0.41 -33.72 12.16
C VAL A 658 0.57 -32.41 12.93
N PRO A 659 0.87 -32.44 14.25
CA PRO A 659 1.18 -31.24 15.03
C PRO A 659 2.37 -30.46 14.46
N VAL A 660 2.32 -29.14 14.58
CA VAL A 660 3.43 -28.26 14.11
C VAL A 660 4.75 -28.62 14.81
N SER A 661 4.69 -29.07 16.07
CA SER A 661 5.85 -29.43 16.88
C SER A 661 6.66 -30.62 16.36
N ILE A 662 6.05 -31.53 15.59
CA ILE A 662 6.72 -32.73 15.05
C ILE A 662 6.75 -32.77 13.52
N ALA A 663 6.16 -31.77 12.86
CA ALA A 663 6.04 -31.74 11.41
C ALA A 663 7.40 -31.76 10.71
N SER A 664 8.36 -30.98 11.20
CA SER A 664 9.72 -30.95 10.62
C SER A 664 10.47 -32.26 10.81
N GLU A 665 10.26 -32.96 11.92
CA GLU A 665 10.87 -34.27 12.17
C GLU A 665 10.31 -35.29 11.18
N ILE A 666 8.98 -35.32 11.02
CA ILE A 666 8.30 -36.19 10.05
C ILE A 666 8.72 -35.88 8.61
N ASP A 667 8.92 -34.60 8.27
CA ASP A 667 9.25 -34.16 6.91
C ASP A 667 10.77 -34.20 6.61
N SER A 668 11.64 -34.44 7.60
CA SER A 668 13.10 -34.41 7.45
C SER A 668 13.66 -35.60 6.64
N GLU A 669 12.89 -36.68 6.52
CA GLU A 669 13.26 -37.85 5.75
C GLU A 669 12.81 -37.66 4.28
N ASN A 670 13.77 -37.36 3.39
CA ASN A 670 13.53 -37.16 1.97
C ASN A 670 12.65 -38.28 1.35
N HIS A 671 11.36 -38.01 1.15
CA HIS A 671 10.38 -38.87 0.47
C HIS A 671 10.14 -40.26 1.13
N ASP A 672 10.77 -40.57 2.26
CA ASP A 672 10.48 -41.77 3.04
C ASP A 672 9.33 -41.49 4.01
N LEU A 673 8.25 -42.26 3.92
CA LEU A 673 7.08 -42.13 4.80
C LEU A 673 7.28 -42.82 6.16
N SER A 674 8.47 -43.36 6.46
CA SER A 674 8.76 -44.14 7.68
C SER A 674 8.37 -43.43 8.99
N SER A 675 8.74 -42.16 9.15
CA SER A 675 8.34 -41.37 10.32
C SER A 675 6.83 -41.15 10.40
N LEU A 676 6.17 -40.85 9.27
CA LEU A 676 4.72 -40.71 9.22
C LEU A 676 3.99 -42.03 9.51
N ILE A 677 4.50 -43.15 9.02
CA ILE A 677 3.97 -44.50 9.27
C ILE A 677 4.09 -44.84 10.76
N THR A 678 5.23 -44.54 11.38
CA THR A 678 5.44 -44.77 12.82
C THR A 678 4.46 -43.95 13.65
N TYR A 679 4.28 -42.68 13.29
CA TYR A 679 3.30 -41.80 13.92
C TYR A 679 1.86 -42.32 13.72
N ALA A 680 1.50 -42.75 12.51
CA ALA A 680 0.19 -43.30 12.17
C ALA A 680 -0.11 -44.61 12.94
N ARG A 681 0.89 -45.50 13.10
CA ARG A 681 0.78 -46.68 13.97
C ARG A 681 0.47 -46.30 15.41
N GLY A 682 1.13 -45.27 15.94
CA GLY A 682 0.84 -44.73 17.27
C GLY A 682 -0.59 -44.20 17.41
N LEU A 683 -1.11 -43.52 16.38
CA LEU A 683 -2.52 -43.08 16.36
C LEU A 683 -3.49 -44.26 16.30
N ALA A 684 -3.22 -45.27 15.45
CA ALA A 684 -4.05 -46.46 15.33
C ALA A 684 -4.09 -47.27 16.65
N ALA A 685 -2.94 -47.44 17.30
CA ALA A 685 -2.84 -48.16 18.57
C ALA A 685 -3.65 -47.49 19.69
N LYS A 686 -3.68 -46.15 19.75
CA LYS A 686 -4.52 -45.41 20.72
C LYS A 686 -6.02 -45.68 20.56
N GLU A 687 -6.46 -46.10 19.37
CA GLU A 687 -7.84 -46.47 19.08
C GLU A 687 -8.08 -47.99 19.09
N ASN A 688 -7.08 -48.81 19.49
CA ASN A 688 -7.08 -50.27 19.40
C ASN A 688 -7.32 -50.77 17.96
N LEU A 689 -6.66 -50.16 16.97
CA LEU A 689 -6.73 -50.56 15.56
C LEU A 689 -5.37 -51.02 15.06
N LYS A 690 -5.37 -51.97 14.12
CA LYS A 690 -4.15 -52.43 13.44
C LYS A 690 -3.92 -51.56 12.20
N PHE A 691 -2.82 -50.81 12.19
CA PHE A 691 -2.42 -50.02 11.01
C PHE A 691 -2.15 -50.91 9.79
N LEU A 692 -2.58 -50.48 8.60
CA LEU A 692 -2.31 -51.16 7.33
C LEU A 692 -1.32 -50.35 6.47
N HIS A 693 -1.74 -49.20 5.94
CA HIS A 693 -0.91 -48.34 5.08
C HIS A 693 -1.42 -46.89 5.08
N ILE A 694 -0.58 -45.95 4.61
CA ILE A 694 -0.97 -44.55 4.37
C ILE A 694 -1.73 -44.46 3.04
N ILE A 695 -2.87 -43.78 3.04
CA ILE A 695 -3.69 -43.56 1.83
C ILE A 695 -3.26 -42.26 1.15
N ARG A 696 -3.27 -41.14 1.89
CA ARG A 696 -2.80 -39.83 1.40
C ARG A 696 -1.90 -39.21 2.46
N PRO A 697 -0.59 -39.06 2.19
CA PRO A 697 0.37 -38.62 3.19
C PRO A 697 0.23 -37.14 3.55
N ARG A 698 -0.32 -36.32 2.65
CA ARG A 698 -0.44 -34.87 2.83
C ARG A 698 -1.76 -34.32 2.34
N ILE A 699 -2.46 -33.68 3.26
CA ILE A 699 -3.72 -32.97 3.07
C ILE A 699 -3.54 -31.61 3.74
N TYR A 700 -3.45 -30.56 2.94
CA TYR A 700 -3.19 -29.22 3.43
C TYR A 700 -4.41 -28.61 4.12
N LYS A 701 -4.17 -27.60 4.94
CA LYS A 701 -5.26 -26.72 5.40
C LYS A 701 -5.82 -26.00 4.17
N TYR A 702 -7.13 -25.88 4.11
CA TYR A 702 -7.89 -25.42 2.95
C TYR A 702 -7.80 -26.34 1.72
N GLN A 703 -7.39 -27.61 1.87
CA GLN A 703 -7.61 -28.60 0.81
C GLN A 703 -9.10 -28.63 0.45
N LEU A 704 -9.40 -28.55 -0.85
CA LEU A 704 -10.75 -28.70 -1.36
C LEU A 704 -11.15 -30.18 -1.39
N ILE A 705 -12.34 -30.48 -0.89
CA ILE A 705 -12.99 -31.79 -0.97
C ILE A 705 -14.39 -31.65 -1.53
N GLU A 706 -14.91 -32.71 -2.15
CA GLU A 706 -16.26 -32.79 -2.70
C GLU A 706 -16.96 -34.04 -2.17
N VAL A 707 -18.17 -33.89 -1.63
CA VAL A 707 -19.00 -35.00 -1.10
C VAL A 707 -20.46 -34.72 -1.38
N ALA A 708 -21.17 -35.69 -2.00
CA ALA A 708 -22.57 -35.58 -2.35
C ALA A 708 -22.94 -34.23 -3.02
N GLY A 709 -22.14 -33.80 -3.99
CA GLY A 709 -22.32 -32.54 -4.73
C GLY A 709 -21.98 -31.26 -3.94
N ASN A 710 -21.55 -31.34 -2.69
CA ASN A 710 -21.13 -30.19 -1.89
C ASN A 710 -19.61 -30.07 -1.87
N ARG A 711 -19.08 -28.85 -1.86
CA ARG A 711 -17.64 -28.55 -1.81
C ARG A 711 -17.25 -27.90 -0.49
N PHE A 712 -16.15 -28.36 0.09
CA PHE A 712 -15.67 -27.88 1.38
C PHE A 712 -14.16 -27.67 1.43
N TYR A 713 -13.73 -26.70 2.23
CA TYR A 713 -12.35 -26.51 2.63
C TYR A 713 -12.08 -27.24 3.95
N VAL A 714 -11.03 -28.07 3.98
CA VAL A 714 -10.57 -28.75 5.19
C VAL A 714 -9.92 -27.73 6.14
N THR A 715 -10.55 -27.47 7.29
CA THR A 715 -10.01 -26.51 8.29
C THR A 715 -9.64 -27.15 9.62
N GLY A 716 -10.19 -28.33 9.93
CA GLY A 716 -9.92 -29.04 11.18
C GLY A 716 -10.25 -30.53 11.09
N LYS A 717 -10.02 -31.26 12.19
CA LYS A 717 -10.24 -32.73 12.26
C LYS A 717 -11.72 -33.14 12.28
N LYS A 718 -12.61 -32.24 12.70
CA LYS A 718 -14.05 -32.51 12.89
C LYS A 718 -14.94 -31.44 12.24
N GLU A 719 -14.34 -30.56 11.46
CA GLU A 719 -15.01 -29.42 10.87
C GLU A 719 -14.42 -29.10 9.50
N VAL A 720 -15.29 -28.63 8.64
CA VAL A 720 -14.93 -28.08 7.34
C VAL A 720 -15.63 -26.73 7.17
N ARG A 721 -15.16 -25.92 6.24
CA ARG A 721 -15.86 -24.71 5.82
C ARG A 721 -16.47 -24.90 4.44
N ASN A 722 -17.55 -24.18 4.19
CA ASN A 722 -18.14 -24.11 2.86
C ASN A 722 -17.11 -23.56 1.85
N ALA A 723 -17.04 -24.15 0.65
CA ALA A 723 -16.11 -23.72 -0.39
C ALA A 723 -16.80 -23.06 -1.60
N THR A 724 -18.11 -22.86 -1.51
CA THR A 724 -18.91 -22.17 -2.54
C THR A 724 -19.54 -20.91 -1.97
N GLU A 725 -19.45 -19.80 -2.69
CA GLU A 725 -19.93 -18.50 -2.18
C GLU A 725 -21.35 -18.21 -2.64
N VAL A 726 -22.06 -17.34 -1.90
CA VAL A 726 -23.35 -16.79 -2.32
C VAL A 726 -23.14 -15.92 -3.56
N ALA A 727 -23.92 -16.20 -4.61
CA ALA A 727 -23.85 -15.50 -5.88
C ALA A 727 -25.14 -14.69 -6.08
N LEU A 728 -25.09 -13.43 -5.63
CA LEU A 728 -26.17 -12.47 -5.85
C LEU A 728 -26.20 -12.00 -7.31
N SER A 729 -27.39 -11.72 -7.85
CA SER A 729 -27.51 -10.96 -9.08
C SER A 729 -27.07 -9.51 -8.86
N LEU A 730 -26.76 -8.77 -9.92
CA LEU A 730 -26.44 -7.35 -9.85
C LEU A 730 -27.64 -6.56 -9.26
N ARG A 731 -28.86 -6.99 -9.54
CA ARG A 731 -30.07 -6.43 -8.91
C ARG A 731 -30.06 -6.64 -7.39
N ASP A 732 -29.84 -7.86 -6.93
CA ASP A 732 -29.83 -8.17 -5.49
C ASP A 732 -28.64 -7.50 -4.77
N ALA A 733 -27.48 -7.41 -5.43
CA ALA A 733 -26.31 -6.71 -4.89
C ALA A 733 -26.56 -5.21 -4.74
N ARG A 734 -27.31 -4.60 -5.66
CA ARG A 734 -27.74 -3.19 -5.57
C ARG A 734 -28.79 -3.00 -4.47
N LEU A 735 -29.71 -3.95 -4.32
CA LEU A 735 -30.68 -3.96 -3.24
C LEU A 735 -29.98 -4.04 -1.88
N TYR A 736 -28.96 -4.88 -1.75
CA TYR A 736 -28.15 -4.94 -0.54
C TYR A 736 -27.40 -3.62 -0.29
N ASP A 737 -26.88 -2.99 -1.33
CA ASP A 737 -26.21 -1.68 -1.23
C ASP A 737 -27.17 -0.58 -0.75
N SER A 738 -28.41 -0.54 -1.26
CA SER A 738 -29.41 0.45 -0.83
C SER A 738 -29.79 0.24 0.63
N ILE A 739 -30.03 -1.00 1.04
CA ILE A 739 -30.36 -1.35 2.43
C ILE A 739 -29.24 -0.95 3.41
N GLN A 740 -27.97 -1.08 3.02
CA GLN A 740 -26.84 -0.66 3.86
C GLN A 740 -26.74 0.86 4.08
N HIS A 741 -27.26 1.66 3.15
CA HIS A 741 -27.08 3.10 3.11
C HIS A 741 -28.36 3.90 3.42
N GLU A 742 -29.51 3.24 3.60
CA GLU A 742 -30.73 3.88 4.09
C GLU A 742 -30.57 4.27 5.57
N ASP A 743 -31.04 5.47 5.91
CA ASP A 743 -31.19 5.87 7.32
C ASP A 743 -32.13 4.83 7.98
N ASN A 744 -31.72 4.28 9.13
CA ASN A 744 -32.40 3.19 9.88
C ASN A 744 -33.87 3.49 10.28
N GLU A 745 -34.46 4.58 9.79
CA GLU A 745 -35.83 5.03 10.03
C GLU A 745 -36.84 4.46 9.01
N ASN A 746 -36.42 4.02 7.82
CA ASN A 746 -37.30 3.38 6.83
C ASN A 746 -37.13 1.85 6.83
N ASP A 747 -38.11 1.11 7.36
CA ASP A 747 -38.14 -0.36 7.27
C ASP A 747 -38.74 -0.80 5.93
N ASP A 748 -37.91 -0.92 4.89
CA ASP A 748 -38.31 -1.63 3.66
C ASP A 748 -38.24 -3.16 3.89
N SER A 749 -39.15 -3.66 4.72
CA SER A 749 -39.25 -5.07 5.09
C SER A 749 -39.31 -6.02 3.86
N GLU A 750 -39.85 -5.56 2.73
CA GLU A 750 -39.92 -6.36 1.51
C GLU A 750 -38.56 -6.48 0.82
N ALA A 751 -37.71 -5.43 0.87
CA ALA A 751 -36.35 -5.48 0.37
C ALA A 751 -35.49 -6.49 1.15
N TYR A 752 -35.55 -6.48 2.49
CA TYR A 752 -34.86 -7.46 3.33
C TYR A 752 -35.33 -8.89 3.05
N ARG A 753 -36.65 -9.08 2.92
CA ARG A 753 -37.26 -10.39 2.63
C ARG A 753 -36.85 -10.90 1.26
N THR A 754 -36.84 -10.03 0.25
CA THR A 754 -36.38 -10.37 -1.11
C THR A 754 -34.92 -10.85 -1.08
N LEU A 755 -34.07 -10.13 -0.35
CA LEU A 755 -32.65 -10.48 -0.25
C LEU A 755 -32.43 -11.80 0.50
N LEU A 756 -33.18 -12.06 1.58
CA LEU A 756 -33.14 -13.34 2.30
C LEU A 756 -33.47 -14.52 1.37
N HIS A 757 -34.52 -14.40 0.56
CA HIS A 757 -34.90 -15.41 -0.44
C HIS A 757 -33.84 -15.58 -1.53
N SER A 758 -33.22 -14.50 -2.00
CA SER A 758 -32.13 -14.57 -2.99
C SER A 758 -30.91 -15.31 -2.42
N ILE A 759 -30.57 -15.08 -1.15
CA ILE A 759 -29.51 -15.81 -0.44
C ILE A 759 -29.87 -17.28 -0.29
N GLU A 760 -31.08 -17.60 0.15
CA GLU A 760 -31.55 -18.98 0.30
C GLU A 760 -31.48 -19.75 -1.02
N ASN A 761 -32.02 -19.18 -2.10
CA ASN A 761 -31.97 -19.79 -3.43
C ASN A 761 -30.54 -20.04 -3.90
N SER A 762 -29.64 -19.09 -3.68
CA SER A 762 -28.22 -19.27 -3.99
C SER A 762 -27.60 -20.42 -3.18
N LEU A 763 -27.91 -20.51 -1.89
CA LEU A 763 -27.38 -21.55 -1.00
C LEU A 763 -27.95 -22.93 -1.35
N LEU A 764 -29.25 -23.03 -1.66
CA LEU A 764 -29.87 -24.30 -2.06
C LEU A 764 -29.24 -24.87 -3.33
N GLN A 765 -28.84 -24.00 -4.27
CA GLN A 765 -28.21 -24.43 -5.52
C GLN A 765 -26.72 -24.77 -5.36
N ARG A 766 -25.99 -24.05 -4.50
CA ARG A 766 -24.51 -24.07 -4.47
C ARG A 766 -23.92 -24.72 -3.23
N SER A 767 -24.67 -24.74 -2.14
CA SER A 767 -24.27 -25.26 -0.83
C SER A 767 -25.44 -25.95 -0.10
N PRO A 768 -26.08 -27.00 -0.68
CA PRO A 768 -27.26 -27.63 -0.09
C PRO A 768 -27.12 -28.03 1.39
N ARG A 769 -25.94 -28.52 1.81
CA ARG A 769 -25.67 -28.88 3.21
C ARG A 769 -25.71 -27.66 4.14
N LEU A 770 -25.17 -26.52 3.71
CA LEU A 770 -25.22 -25.28 4.49
C LEU A 770 -26.65 -24.71 4.53
N ALA A 771 -27.34 -24.72 3.39
CA ALA A 771 -28.74 -24.29 3.30
C ALA A 771 -29.62 -25.07 4.29
N GLY A 772 -29.45 -26.40 4.38
CA GLY A 772 -30.19 -27.23 5.32
C GLY A 772 -29.84 -27.00 6.80
N LEU A 773 -28.63 -26.57 7.13
CA LEU A 773 -28.26 -26.20 8.51
C LEU A 773 -28.92 -24.89 8.95
N LEU A 774 -28.94 -23.90 8.06
CA LEU A 774 -29.53 -22.59 8.30
C LEU A 774 -31.06 -22.65 8.30
N ASP A 775 -31.63 -23.35 7.31
CA ASP A 775 -33.09 -23.56 7.14
C ASP A 775 -33.82 -22.20 7.06
N LEU A 776 -33.34 -21.35 6.15
CA LEU A 776 -33.71 -19.93 6.05
C LEU A 776 -35.21 -19.72 5.80
N GLY A 777 -35.86 -20.57 5.01
CA GLY A 777 -37.29 -20.48 4.74
C GLY A 777 -38.20 -20.65 5.97
N LYS A 778 -37.66 -21.05 7.14
CA LYS A 778 -38.42 -21.06 8.41
C LYS A 778 -38.30 -19.77 9.21
N TRP A 779 -37.52 -18.80 8.73
CA TRP A 779 -37.22 -17.59 9.49
C TRP A 779 -38.19 -16.45 9.20
N ASP A 780 -38.94 -16.48 8.10
CA ASP A 780 -39.79 -15.38 7.61
C ASP A 780 -40.54 -14.64 8.72
N GLY A 781 -41.27 -15.36 9.58
CA GLY A 781 -42.00 -14.74 10.69
C GLY A 781 -41.09 -13.97 11.65
N LYS A 782 -40.10 -14.66 12.23
CA LYS A 782 -39.18 -14.07 13.21
C LYS A 782 -38.28 -13.00 12.62
N PHE A 783 -37.86 -13.16 11.36
CA PHE A 783 -36.97 -12.23 10.68
C PHE A 783 -37.68 -10.90 10.37
N ASN A 784 -38.97 -10.94 10.01
CA ASN A 784 -39.76 -9.74 9.76
C ASN A 784 -39.99 -8.90 11.02
N GLU A 785 -40.03 -9.53 12.20
CA GLU A 785 -40.18 -8.86 13.50
C GLU A 785 -38.91 -8.10 13.95
N LEU A 786 -37.76 -8.32 13.31
CA LEU A 786 -36.49 -7.71 13.69
C LEU A 786 -36.36 -6.27 13.22
N GLY A 787 -35.52 -5.50 13.92
CA GLY A 787 -35.16 -4.16 13.46
C GLY A 787 -34.24 -4.19 12.23
N PRO A 788 -34.19 -3.12 11.40
CA PRO A 788 -33.34 -3.02 10.21
C PRO A 788 -31.88 -3.40 10.45
N SER A 789 -31.28 -2.89 11.54
CA SER A 789 -29.88 -3.18 11.91
C SER A 789 -29.64 -4.67 12.21
N GLU A 790 -30.59 -5.34 12.86
CA GLU A 790 -30.50 -6.77 13.15
C GLU A 790 -30.66 -7.61 11.87
N LYS A 791 -31.63 -7.26 11.02
CA LYS A 791 -31.83 -7.88 9.70
C LYS A 791 -30.53 -7.80 8.88
N LEU A 792 -29.95 -6.60 8.77
CA LEU A 792 -28.72 -6.37 8.01
C LEU A 792 -27.52 -7.16 8.58
N SER A 793 -27.36 -7.18 9.91
CA SER A 793 -26.30 -7.94 10.58
C SER A 793 -26.40 -9.45 10.28
N ILE A 794 -27.61 -10.01 10.32
CA ILE A 794 -27.87 -11.42 10.02
C ILE A 794 -27.56 -11.75 8.57
N LEU A 795 -28.07 -10.97 7.61
CA LEU A 795 -27.83 -11.21 6.18
C LEU A 795 -26.33 -11.14 5.86
N SER A 796 -25.64 -10.11 6.35
CA SER A 796 -24.21 -9.92 6.16
C SER A 796 -23.39 -11.07 6.78
N GLY A 797 -23.76 -11.48 7.99
CA GLY A 797 -23.09 -12.56 8.69
C GLY A 797 -23.24 -13.92 8.01
N ILE A 798 -24.42 -14.25 7.48
CA ILE A 798 -24.66 -15.51 6.78
C ILE A 798 -23.86 -15.58 5.48
N MET A 799 -23.82 -14.48 4.72
CA MET A 799 -23.01 -14.43 3.50
C MET A 799 -21.50 -14.53 3.82
N SER A 800 -21.06 -13.94 4.93
CA SER A 800 -19.68 -14.05 5.41
C SER A 800 -19.31 -15.46 5.89
N GLU A 801 -20.24 -16.18 6.53
CA GLU A 801 -20.06 -17.59 6.89
C GLU A 801 -20.06 -18.50 5.65
N ALA A 802 -20.97 -18.24 4.69
CA ALA A 802 -21.05 -18.98 3.44
C ALA A 802 -19.78 -18.85 2.59
N SER A 803 -19.15 -17.67 2.59
CA SER A 803 -17.85 -17.41 1.93
C SER A 803 -16.63 -17.82 2.76
N ALA A 804 -16.84 -18.52 3.88
CA ALA A 804 -15.79 -18.97 4.79
C ALA A 804 -14.92 -17.85 5.41
N GLN A 805 -15.39 -16.61 5.38
CA GLN A 805 -14.70 -15.45 5.97
C GLN A 805 -14.92 -15.38 7.49
N SER A 806 -16.13 -15.72 7.96
CA SER A 806 -16.49 -15.80 9.39
C SER A 806 -16.67 -17.24 9.86
N ASN A 807 -16.58 -17.45 11.18
CA ASN A 807 -16.83 -18.72 11.88
C ASN A 807 -18.16 -18.76 12.65
N SER A 808 -18.78 -17.60 12.84
CA SER A 808 -19.96 -17.45 13.68
C SER A 808 -20.67 -16.13 13.36
N THR A 809 -21.98 -16.19 13.32
CA THR A 809 -22.89 -15.06 13.20
C THR A 809 -23.93 -15.19 14.30
N ASP A 810 -24.29 -14.08 14.94
CA ASP A 810 -25.32 -14.13 15.97
C ASP A 810 -26.72 -14.32 15.36
N LEU A 811 -27.17 -15.58 15.33
CA LEU A 811 -28.48 -15.97 14.80
C LEU A 811 -29.53 -16.19 15.90
N ARG A 812 -29.25 -15.78 17.14
CA ARG A 812 -30.21 -15.88 18.25
C ARG A 812 -31.53 -15.13 17.98
N PRO A 813 -31.55 -13.95 17.32
CA PRO A 813 -32.79 -13.24 17.03
C PRO A 813 -33.79 -14.07 16.19
N VAL A 814 -33.29 -14.93 15.30
CA VAL A 814 -34.11 -15.87 14.50
C VAL A 814 -34.29 -17.24 15.17
N GLY A 815 -33.88 -17.37 16.44
CA GLY A 815 -34.03 -18.61 17.23
C GLY A 815 -32.99 -19.69 16.95
N LYS A 816 -31.83 -19.34 16.38
CA LYS A 816 -30.72 -20.26 16.09
C LYS A 816 -29.51 -19.94 16.97
N GLY A 817 -28.56 -20.86 17.07
CA GLY A 817 -27.32 -20.65 17.83
C GLY A 817 -26.27 -19.89 17.00
N PRO A 818 -25.28 -19.23 17.64
CA PRO A 818 -24.24 -18.47 16.93
C PRO A 818 -23.27 -19.31 16.08
N TYR A 819 -23.32 -20.64 16.19
CA TYR A 819 -22.48 -21.58 15.44
C TYR A 819 -23.30 -22.49 14.53
N THR A 820 -24.53 -22.08 14.17
CA THR A 820 -25.45 -22.93 13.38
C THR A 820 -24.88 -23.26 11.99
N ALA A 821 -24.18 -22.32 11.34
CA ALA A 821 -23.53 -22.54 10.05
C ALA A 821 -22.25 -23.39 10.12
N ARG A 822 -21.77 -23.74 11.33
CA ARG A 822 -20.55 -24.53 11.49
C ARG A 822 -20.80 -25.96 11.01
N ILE A 823 -20.10 -26.36 9.94
CA ILE A 823 -20.28 -27.66 9.32
C ILE A 823 -19.45 -28.71 10.06
N GLY A 824 -20.10 -29.44 10.97
CA GLY A 824 -19.54 -30.65 11.56
C GLY A 824 -19.28 -31.72 10.50
N PHE A 825 -18.09 -32.32 10.55
CA PHE A 825 -17.63 -33.25 9.51
C PHE A 825 -16.94 -34.48 10.11
N ASN A 826 -17.47 -35.66 9.84
CA ASN A 826 -16.85 -36.92 10.25
C ASN A 826 -16.11 -37.52 9.05
N PHE A 827 -14.84 -37.15 8.90
CA PHE A 827 -14.02 -37.57 7.78
C PHE A 827 -14.01 -39.08 7.54
N SER A 828 -13.93 -39.90 8.59
CA SER A 828 -13.92 -41.37 8.42
C SER A 828 -15.21 -41.89 7.80
N LYS A 829 -16.36 -41.35 8.19
CA LYS A 829 -17.67 -41.71 7.62
C LYS A 829 -17.82 -41.16 6.20
N GLU A 830 -17.48 -39.89 6.00
CA GLU A 830 -17.65 -39.19 4.73
C GLU A 830 -16.74 -39.78 3.64
N MET A 831 -15.52 -40.22 3.99
CA MET A 831 -14.60 -40.88 3.04
C MET A 831 -15.06 -42.28 2.61
N SER A 832 -15.92 -42.94 3.38
CA SER A 832 -16.56 -44.19 2.96
C SER A 832 -17.70 -43.96 1.94
N ASP A 833 -18.14 -42.71 1.75
CA ASP A 833 -19.11 -42.38 0.72
C ASP A 833 -18.46 -42.45 -0.66
N SER A 834 -19.11 -43.17 -1.59
CA SER A 834 -18.62 -43.35 -2.96
C SER A 834 -18.48 -42.04 -3.76
N SER A 835 -19.11 -40.95 -3.30
CA SER A 835 -19.04 -39.60 -3.87
C SER A 835 -17.87 -38.76 -3.36
N PHE A 836 -17.18 -39.19 -2.29
CA PHE A 836 -16.07 -38.42 -1.70
C PHE A 836 -14.89 -38.27 -2.67
N ARG A 837 -14.43 -37.04 -2.91
CA ARG A 837 -13.24 -36.74 -3.72
C ARG A 837 -12.35 -35.71 -3.03
N PHE A 838 -11.04 -35.93 -3.09
CA PHE A 838 -10.08 -34.84 -2.94
C PHE A 838 -10.03 -34.06 -4.26
N VAL A 839 -10.03 -32.73 -4.19
CA VAL A 839 -9.96 -31.86 -5.37
C VAL A 839 -8.69 -31.04 -5.29
N ASP A 840 -7.74 -31.33 -6.17
CA ASP A 840 -6.50 -30.58 -6.32
C ASP A 840 -6.70 -29.54 -7.44
N GLN A 841 -6.78 -28.27 -7.07
CA GLN A 841 -7.03 -27.16 -7.99
C GLN A 841 -5.72 -26.48 -8.41
N SER A 842 -5.66 -26.03 -9.67
CA SER A 842 -4.61 -25.14 -10.14
C SER A 842 -4.74 -23.73 -9.54
N VAL A 843 -3.75 -22.86 -9.78
CA VAL A 843 -3.74 -21.50 -9.18
C VAL A 843 -4.92 -20.64 -9.63
N THR A 844 -5.44 -20.84 -10.85
CA THR A 844 -6.64 -20.15 -11.33
C THR A 844 -7.93 -20.90 -11.00
N GLY A 845 -7.84 -22.18 -10.62
CA GLY A 845 -8.99 -23.07 -10.44
C GLY A 845 -9.67 -23.49 -11.75
N MET A 846 -9.06 -23.22 -12.91
CA MET A 846 -9.56 -23.67 -14.21
C MET A 846 -9.23 -25.14 -14.48
N PHE A 847 -8.19 -25.69 -13.84
CA PHE A 847 -7.88 -27.11 -13.87
C PHE A 847 -8.11 -27.73 -12.49
N GLU A 848 -8.77 -28.88 -12.47
CA GLU A 848 -8.97 -29.67 -11.26
C GLU A 848 -8.60 -31.12 -11.52
N THR A 849 -7.89 -31.74 -10.58
CA THR A 849 -7.74 -33.20 -10.51
C THR A 849 -8.58 -33.71 -9.34
N LYS A 850 -9.52 -34.61 -9.62
CA LYS A 850 -10.37 -35.23 -8.60
C LYS A 850 -9.89 -36.64 -8.30
N ALA A 851 -9.43 -36.87 -7.08
CA ALA A 851 -8.97 -38.19 -6.63
C ALA A 851 -10.04 -38.87 -5.75
N LYS A 852 -10.37 -40.12 -6.09
CA LYS A 852 -11.22 -41.01 -5.28
C LYS A 852 -10.34 -41.85 -4.35
N ILE A 853 -10.86 -42.20 -3.18
CA ILE A 853 -10.26 -43.22 -2.33
C ILE A 853 -10.86 -44.56 -2.74
N GLU A 854 -10.02 -45.50 -3.15
CA GLU A 854 -10.39 -46.91 -3.29
C GLU A 854 -9.99 -47.65 -2.01
N LEU A 855 -10.93 -48.45 -1.51
CA LEU A 855 -10.82 -49.18 -0.24
C LEU A 855 -10.49 -50.64 -0.49
#